data_AF-A0A2S3R7I0-F1
#
_entry.id   AF-A0A2S3R7I0-F1
#
_cell.length_a   1.000
_cell.length_b   1.000
_cell.length_c   1.000
_cell.angle_alpha   90.00
_cell.angle_beta   90.00
_cell.angle_gamma   90.00
#
_symmetry.space_group_name_H-M   'P 1'
#
loop_
_entity.id
_entity.type
_entity.pdbx_description
1 polymer ?
#
loop_
_entity_poly.entity_id
_entity_poly.type
_entity_poly.pdbx_seq_one_letter_code
_entity_poly.pdbx_strand_id
1 'polypeptide(L)'
;MLASVLSILLIACGPESGNDQNTPPPQLGKDFTVRVATPQLVVPDGASETKLVVDFEVFDASGRAYEFDATKDFRIAVLKAMPQRSGGGRDGNTFWKSFHHSSNDATNRASMENVWTAGGELLKTESGYTYTFAIADILNVADPYPADSVDNGGMIAWDEDKLHRIVMAYGDQELGFTYVYQWIPGTPSDQTVSRNVIEEETCSNCHMGEPLHHGPGYRSIDNNIAVCTSCHNDSNPGAAPRRRPLAAIVHQYHGNVYALGSSSSDPTTYKQPVDSNGALVTDINGLVMEGNPFPQDARNCTTCHSQDVTKASDANNWFEHPSQVACESCHLYRDRGAHHNEVGFTWDRETCTGCHRPYERDENGDPIIGMDASRSARTVHLGRLDNLAAARDTLLVSIKQARFVDSMFEVDVIIQKDGVGISALSEITPFINEHDHVNLLLNWDNGEGPMLANNGLDLSTCTAQGNGLFTCQKDFTGAMLLPTATSTLTVNVADMPLCADRTTGELADCSTFTGIDNLKYPYVIAAKNAKGTFDVGGITTPHTLPVGAEVTSCNNCHKELTIHKLGAHPHAATDLQQCKNCHNSERSAYYAGMAADLKYHVHSFHAFGSAHVGESVFPGAINNCEACHGSGQYNLPSQKNTRPSLASGKYFSPALVACGACHIESPLANADPDTIPGDAVLDHMIKNGAVFAADTAVEATGKEQCATCHAIGQEQGVDKVHKVYEYR
;
A
#
# COMPACT_ATOMS: atom_id res chain seq x y z
N MET A 1 -12.85 41.56 60.20
CA MET A 1 -12.29 42.84 59.73
C MET A 1 -10.96 42.54 59.06
N LEU A 2 -10.79 43.04 57.83
CA LEU A 2 -9.60 42.97 56.94
C LEU A 2 -9.25 41.55 56.44
N ALA A 3 -9.37 41.17 55.16
CA ALA A 3 -9.01 41.80 53.88
C ALA A 3 -7.50 42.05 53.69
N SER A 4 -6.98 41.50 52.59
CA SER A 4 -5.68 41.76 51.94
C SER A 4 -4.47 40.97 52.43
N VAL A 5 -3.99 40.04 51.59
CA VAL A 5 -2.75 40.15 50.77
C VAL A 5 -2.43 38.74 50.25
N LEU A 6 -2.66 38.47 48.96
CA LEU A 6 -1.64 38.01 48.00
C LEU A 6 -2.28 37.84 46.59
N SER A 7 -2.55 38.97 45.95
CA SER A 7 -2.60 39.04 44.49
C SER A 7 -1.18 39.34 44.01
N ILE A 8 -0.65 38.55 43.07
CA ILE A 8 0.23 38.92 41.94
C ILE A 8 0.91 37.63 41.44
N LEU A 9 0.34 37.06 40.37
CA LEU A 9 0.97 36.45 39.18
C LEU A 9 -0.05 35.55 38.47
N LEU A 10 -1.09 36.20 37.94
CA LEU A 10 -2.08 35.63 37.01
C LEU A 10 -2.17 36.59 35.81
N ILE A 11 -1.06 36.80 35.10
CA ILE A 11 -1.07 37.44 33.77
C ILE A 11 0.09 36.85 32.96
N ALA A 12 -0.19 35.79 32.21
CA ALA A 12 0.49 35.43 30.97
C ALA A 12 -0.32 34.35 30.22
N CYS A 13 -1.62 34.60 29.99
CA CYS A 13 -2.35 33.95 28.90
C CYS A 13 -2.63 35.06 27.89
N GLY A 14 -1.73 35.22 26.93
CA GLY A 14 -2.06 35.95 25.70
C GLY A 14 -3.05 35.12 24.88
N PRO A 15 -3.99 35.73 24.16
CA PRO A 15 -4.90 35.03 23.27
C PRO A 15 -4.19 34.70 21.95
N GLU A 16 -3.03 34.05 22.00
CA GLU A 16 -2.29 33.56 20.83
C GLU A 16 -1.50 32.32 21.24
N SER A 17 -2.21 31.21 21.47
CA SER A 17 -1.61 29.88 21.34
C SER A 17 -2.70 28.96 20.81
N GLY A 18 -2.54 28.51 19.56
CA GLY A 18 -3.48 27.66 18.84
C GLY A 18 -3.53 26.25 19.42
N ASN A 19 -4.09 26.12 20.63
CA ASN A 19 -4.17 24.88 21.39
C ASN A 19 -5.45 24.05 21.13
N ASP A 20 -6.11 24.29 20.00
CA ASP A 20 -7.15 23.41 19.47
C ASP A 20 -7.21 23.60 17.95
N GLN A 21 -6.15 23.21 17.24
CA GLN A 21 -6.21 23.13 15.78
C GLN A 21 -6.95 21.85 15.39
N ASN A 22 -8.27 21.89 15.54
CA ASN A 22 -9.21 21.12 14.71
C ASN A 22 -9.27 21.67 13.27
N THR A 23 -8.43 22.64 12.94
CA THR A 23 -8.21 23.04 11.55
C THR A 23 -7.29 21.98 10.93
N PRO A 24 -7.78 21.18 9.98
CA PRO A 24 -6.89 20.34 9.19
C PRO A 24 -5.82 21.22 8.55
N PRO A 25 -4.61 20.72 8.32
CA PRO A 25 -3.65 21.39 7.46
C PRO A 25 -4.27 21.55 6.07
N PRO A 26 -3.71 22.44 5.25
CA PRO A 26 -4.08 22.56 3.84
C PRO A 26 -4.15 21.18 3.19
N GLN A 27 -5.36 20.74 2.84
CA GLN A 27 -5.47 19.58 1.96
C GLN A 27 -5.08 20.05 0.56
N LEU A 28 -4.07 19.40 -0.03
CA LEU A 28 -3.52 19.75 -1.34
C LEU A 28 -4.67 19.92 -2.34
N GLY A 29 -4.80 21.13 -2.91
CA GLY A 29 -5.86 21.45 -3.88
C GLY A 29 -7.29 21.64 -3.33
N LYS A 30 -7.59 21.42 -2.04
CA LYS A 30 -8.89 21.79 -1.44
C LYS A 30 -8.92 23.20 -0.86
N ASP A 31 -7.76 23.76 -0.57
CA ASP A 31 -7.58 25.15 -0.17
C ASP A 31 -7.61 26.11 -1.38
N PHE A 32 -7.73 25.56 -2.59
CA PHE A 32 -7.83 26.35 -3.80
C PHE A 32 -9.06 25.95 -4.60
N THR A 33 -9.80 26.92 -5.09
CA THR A 33 -10.81 26.69 -6.13
C THR A 33 -10.30 27.31 -7.42
N VAL A 34 -10.18 26.51 -8.47
CA VAL A 34 -9.81 26.98 -9.81
C VAL A 34 -11.03 26.88 -10.73
N ARG A 35 -11.28 27.92 -11.51
CA ARG A 35 -12.31 27.94 -12.56
C ARG A 35 -11.64 28.28 -13.87
N VAL A 36 -11.91 27.50 -14.90
CA VAL A 36 -11.26 27.66 -16.21
C VAL A 36 -12.34 27.90 -17.26
N ALA A 37 -12.18 28.96 -18.06
CA ALA A 37 -12.98 29.18 -19.24
C ALA A 37 -12.50 28.27 -20.38
N THR A 38 -13.35 28.04 -21.38
CA THR A 38 -12.96 27.21 -22.53
C THR A 38 -11.77 27.83 -23.26
N PRO A 39 -10.63 27.13 -23.39
CA PRO A 39 -9.45 27.65 -24.07
C PRO A 39 -9.72 28.02 -25.52
N GLN A 40 -9.05 29.07 -26.00
CA GLN A 40 -9.26 29.64 -27.32
C GLN A 40 -7.96 29.63 -28.14
N LEU A 41 -8.09 29.43 -29.45
CA LEU A 41 -7.00 29.67 -30.39
C LEU A 41 -7.04 31.13 -30.83
N VAL A 42 -5.92 31.84 -30.67
CA VAL A 42 -5.79 33.26 -30.99
C VAL A 42 -4.59 33.45 -31.90
N VAL A 43 -4.75 34.24 -32.96
CA VAL A 43 -3.63 34.74 -33.76
C VAL A 43 -3.34 36.15 -33.25
N PRO A 44 -2.19 36.39 -32.57
CA PRO A 44 -1.85 37.72 -32.08
C PRO A 44 -1.78 38.75 -33.22
N ASP A 45 -2.11 40.00 -32.94
CA ASP A 45 -2.11 41.07 -33.94
C ASP A 45 -0.75 41.19 -34.64
N GLY A 46 -0.75 40.98 -35.96
CA GLY A 46 0.47 41.05 -36.79
C GLY A 46 1.35 39.79 -36.77
N ALA A 47 0.95 38.74 -36.05
CA ALA A 47 1.60 37.43 -36.08
C ALA A 47 0.98 36.51 -37.15
N SER A 48 1.73 35.48 -37.55
CA SER A 48 1.23 34.39 -38.40
C SER A 48 0.97 33.11 -37.63
N GLU A 49 1.52 33.03 -36.43
CA GLU A 49 1.51 31.88 -35.53
C GLU A 49 0.24 31.88 -34.68
N THR A 50 -0.34 30.69 -34.48
CA THR A 50 -1.53 30.52 -33.64
C THR A 50 -1.13 30.16 -32.21
N LYS A 51 -1.67 30.87 -31.24
CA LYS A 51 -1.44 30.65 -29.81
C LYS A 51 -2.65 30.02 -29.15
N LEU A 52 -2.42 29.16 -28.16
CA LEU A 52 -3.46 28.74 -27.23
C LEU A 52 -3.52 29.75 -26.08
N VAL A 53 -4.73 30.19 -25.74
CA VAL A 53 -5.00 31.13 -24.65
C VAL A 53 -6.05 30.51 -23.73
N VAL A 54 -5.83 30.62 -22.43
CA VAL A 54 -6.77 30.13 -21.40
C VAL A 54 -7.01 31.20 -20.35
N ASP A 55 -8.28 31.49 -20.09
CA ASP A 55 -8.70 32.33 -18.99
C ASP A 55 -9.08 31.48 -17.78
N PHE A 56 -8.67 31.90 -16.59
CA PHE A 56 -8.98 31.18 -15.36
C PHE A 56 -8.97 32.08 -14.13
N GLU A 57 -9.70 31.64 -13.11
CA GLU A 57 -9.77 32.24 -11.79
C GLU A 57 -9.20 31.27 -10.76
N VAL A 58 -8.48 31.79 -9.77
CA VAL A 58 -8.02 31.01 -8.62
C VAL A 58 -8.47 31.71 -7.36
N PHE A 59 -9.04 30.94 -6.43
CA PHE A 59 -9.49 31.42 -5.13
C PHE A 59 -8.83 30.63 -4.02
N ASP A 60 -8.50 31.28 -2.90
CA ASP A 60 -8.01 30.63 -1.67
C ASP A 60 -9.14 29.93 -0.91
N ALA A 61 -8.80 29.28 0.22
CA ALA A 61 -9.73 28.52 1.05
C ALA A 61 -10.86 29.39 1.64
N SER A 62 -10.66 30.71 1.70
CA SER A 62 -11.66 31.68 2.14
C SER A 62 -12.52 32.21 0.99
N GLY A 63 -12.33 31.71 -0.23
CA GLY A 63 -13.02 32.14 -1.44
C GLY A 63 -12.55 33.49 -1.99
N ARG A 64 -11.38 33.99 -1.57
CA ARG A 64 -10.81 35.26 -2.08
C ARG A 64 -9.96 34.98 -3.29
N ALA A 65 -9.99 35.87 -4.29
CA ALA A 65 -9.11 35.76 -5.45
C ALA A 65 -7.64 35.68 -5.00
N TYR A 66 -6.93 34.69 -5.52
CA TYR A 66 -5.56 34.39 -5.13
C TYR A 66 -4.57 35.14 -6.02
N GLU A 67 -3.59 35.78 -5.40
CA GLU A 67 -2.46 36.41 -6.10
C GLU A 67 -1.29 35.45 -6.14
N PHE A 68 -0.79 35.14 -7.34
CA PHE A 68 0.36 34.27 -7.50
C PHE A 68 1.65 34.88 -6.95
N ASP A 69 2.41 34.06 -6.22
CA ASP A 69 3.77 34.34 -5.81
C ASP A 69 4.73 33.79 -6.88
N ALA A 70 5.43 34.69 -7.57
CA ALA A 70 6.38 34.31 -8.63
C ALA A 70 7.62 33.55 -8.12
N THR A 71 7.84 33.49 -6.79
CA THR A 71 8.89 32.66 -6.20
C THR A 71 8.48 31.18 -6.10
N LYS A 72 7.18 30.89 -6.15
CA LYS A 72 6.65 29.52 -6.20
C LYS A 72 6.65 29.01 -7.64
N ASP A 73 6.94 27.72 -7.81
CA ASP A 73 6.92 27.10 -9.14
C ASP A 73 5.49 27.05 -9.67
N PHE A 74 5.29 27.40 -10.95
CA PHE A 74 4.01 27.24 -11.62
C PHE A 74 4.25 26.59 -12.97
N ARG A 75 3.73 25.37 -13.12
CA ARG A 75 3.81 24.56 -14.33
C ARG A 75 2.44 24.39 -14.96
N ILE A 76 2.41 24.44 -16.29
CA ILE A 76 1.22 24.17 -17.09
C ILE A 76 1.57 23.31 -18.31
N ALA A 77 0.64 22.46 -18.74
CA ALA A 77 0.78 21.69 -19.96
C ALA A 77 -0.56 21.51 -20.67
N VAL A 78 -0.53 21.49 -22.01
CA VAL A 78 -1.63 21.03 -22.86
C VAL A 78 -1.31 19.67 -23.49
N LEU A 79 -2.30 18.77 -23.47
CA LEU A 79 -2.25 17.43 -24.05
C LEU A 79 -3.53 17.15 -24.84
N LYS A 80 -3.45 16.20 -25.78
CA LYS A 80 -4.62 15.60 -26.44
C LYS A 80 -4.65 14.08 -26.27
N ALA A 81 -5.85 13.52 -26.24
CA ALA A 81 -6.06 12.08 -26.25
C ALA A 81 -5.88 11.56 -27.67
N MET A 82 -5.00 10.58 -27.82
CA MET A 82 -4.80 9.84 -29.06
C MET A 82 -5.56 8.52 -29.03
N PRO A 83 -6.04 8.03 -30.18
CA PRO A 83 -6.49 6.66 -30.29
C PRO A 83 -5.35 5.68 -29.98
N GLN A 84 -5.67 4.41 -29.78
CA GLN A 84 -4.65 3.36 -29.68
C GLN A 84 -3.75 3.35 -30.93
N ARG A 85 -2.47 3.03 -30.76
CA ARG A 85 -1.60 2.70 -31.90
C ARG A 85 -2.05 1.37 -32.51
N SER A 86 -1.99 1.27 -33.82
CA SER A 86 -2.24 0.02 -34.57
C SER A 86 -0.94 -0.39 -35.26
N GLY A 87 -0.47 -1.62 -34.97
CA GLY A 87 0.75 -2.18 -35.55
C GLY A 87 2.05 -1.87 -34.79
N GLY A 88 3.11 -2.61 -35.12
CA GLY A 88 4.44 -2.47 -34.49
C GLY A 88 4.54 -3.09 -33.10
N GLY A 89 3.68 -4.05 -32.76
CA GLY A 89 3.66 -4.77 -31.48
C GLY A 89 2.99 -4.01 -30.33
N ARG A 90 2.65 -2.73 -30.49
CA ARG A 90 2.10 -1.86 -29.43
C ARG A 90 0.59 -1.67 -29.54
N ASP A 91 -0.17 -2.75 -29.66
CA ASP A 91 -1.62 -2.67 -29.55
C ASP A 91 -2.03 -2.35 -28.10
N GLY A 92 -3.04 -1.49 -27.89
CA GLY A 92 -3.37 -1.06 -26.54
C GLY A 92 -4.41 0.03 -26.40
N ASN A 93 -4.17 0.91 -25.42
CA ASN A 93 -5.12 1.91 -24.94
C ASN A 93 -5.03 3.25 -25.69
N THR A 94 -6.06 4.08 -25.56
CA THR A 94 -5.93 5.53 -25.81
C THR A 94 -4.83 6.10 -24.90
N PHE A 95 -4.11 7.11 -25.38
CA PHE A 95 -2.98 7.67 -24.62
C PHE A 95 -2.91 9.19 -24.74
N TRP A 96 -2.18 9.82 -23.82
CA TRP A 96 -1.96 11.26 -23.85
C TRP A 96 -0.76 11.61 -24.74
N LYS A 97 -0.99 12.48 -25.73
CA LYS A 97 0.06 13.16 -26.52
C LYS A 97 0.22 14.58 -25.98
N SER A 98 1.42 14.88 -25.47
CA SER A 98 1.81 16.22 -25.01
C SER A 98 2.14 17.12 -26.19
N PHE A 99 1.80 18.40 -26.12
CA PHE A 99 2.34 19.40 -27.05
C PHE A 99 3.68 20.00 -26.53
N HIS A 100 4.01 19.77 -25.26
CA HIS A 100 5.24 20.28 -24.64
C HIS A 100 6.30 19.19 -24.57
N HIS A 101 7.48 19.51 -25.09
CA HIS A 101 8.64 18.65 -25.02
C HIS A 101 9.94 19.45 -24.78
N SER A 102 10.95 18.77 -24.24
CA SER A 102 12.20 19.42 -23.79
C SER A 102 13.24 19.72 -24.87
N SER A 103 13.16 19.07 -26.03
CA SER A 103 14.01 19.31 -27.21
C SER A 103 13.25 18.92 -28.50
N ASN A 104 13.94 18.67 -29.62
CA ASN A 104 13.36 18.08 -30.84
C ASN A 104 14.00 16.71 -31.18
N ASP A 105 14.73 16.11 -30.24
CA ASP A 105 15.49 14.87 -30.49
C ASP A 105 14.59 13.62 -30.45
N ALA A 106 15.06 12.50 -31.02
CA ALA A 106 14.32 11.23 -30.98
C ALA A 106 14.09 10.70 -29.55
N THR A 107 14.93 11.07 -28.57
CA THR A 107 14.78 10.69 -27.15
C THR A 107 14.07 11.78 -26.32
N ASN A 108 13.43 12.74 -27.00
CA ASN A 108 12.80 13.88 -26.38
C ASN A 108 11.63 13.47 -25.50
N ARG A 109 11.54 14.08 -24.33
CA ARG A 109 10.57 13.73 -23.28
C ARG A 109 9.48 14.79 -23.19
N ALA A 110 8.25 14.34 -22.93
CA ALA A 110 7.16 15.23 -22.57
C ALA A 110 7.52 16.01 -21.30
N SER A 111 7.14 17.29 -21.25
CA SER A 111 7.40 18.20 -20.14
C SER A 111 6.16 19.06 -19.85
N MET A 112 6.25 19.87 -18.80
CA MET A 112 5.34 20.98 -18.56
C MET A 112 6.15 22.26 -18.69
N GLU A 113 5.56 23.32 -19.22
CA GLU A 113 6.22 24.62 -19.30
C GLU A 113 6.05 25.39 -17.98
N ASN A 114 7.10 26.09 -17.56
CA ASN A 114 7.03 26.95 -16.39
C ASN A 114 6.46 28.31 -16.81
N VAL A 115 5.38 28.73 -16.15
CA VAL A 115 4.59 29.93 -16.46
C VAL A 115 5.45 31.20 -16.40
N TRP A 116 6.49 31.22 -15.57
CA TRP A 116 7.35 32.38 -15.34
C TRP A 116 8.51 32.48 -16.33
N THR A 117 9.03 31.35 -16.80
CA THR A 117 10.34 31.29 -17.47
C THR A 117 10.32 30.70 -18.88
N ALA A 118 9.24 30.03 -19.27
CA ALA A 118 9.15 29.39 -20.59
C ALA A 118 8.92 30.36 -21.75
N GLY A 119 8.60 31.63 -21.47
CA GLY A 119 8.29 32.64 -22.49
C GLY A 119 6.81 32.76 -22.86
N GLY A 120 5.93 32.08 -22.12
CA GLY A 120 4.48 32.36 -22.13
C GLY A 120 4.16 33.62 -21.31
N GLU A 121 2.93 34.10 -21.40
CA GLU A 121 2.52 35.36 -20.77
C GLU A 121 1.33 35.13 -19.84
N LEU A 122 1.51 35.39 -18.54
CA LEU A 122 0.43 35.42 -17.56
C LEU A 122 0.02 36.88 -17.30
N LEU A 123 -1.20 37.23 -17.69
CA LEU A 123 -1.79 38.54 -17.49
C LEU A 123 -2.87 38.46 -16.42
N LYS A 124 -2.78 39.33 -15.42
CA LYS A 124 -3.86 39.53 -14.45
C LYS A 124 -4.95 40.41 -15.06
N THR A 125 -6.20 39.99 -14.96
CA THR A 125 -7.39 40.71 -15.43
C THR A 125 -8.29 41.07 -14.25
N GLU A 126 -9.37 41.82 -14.50
CA GLU A 126 -10.38 42.11 -13.47
C GLU A 126 -11.14 40.85 -13.03
N SER A 127 -11.16 39.81 -13.86
CA SER A 127 -11.89 38.57 -13.68
C SER A 127 -10.97 37.35 -13.49
N GLY A 128 -9.74 37.56 -13.01
CA GLY A 128 -8.76 36.48 -12.78
C GLY A 128 -7.48 36.65 -13.59
N TYR A 129 -7.15 35.63 -14.40
CA TYR A 129 -5.92 35.55 -15.16
C TYR A 129 -6.17 35.05 -16.59
N THR A 130 -5.39 35.56 -17.52
CA THR A 130 -5.27 35.05 -18.89
C THR A 130 -3.85 34.52 -19.07
N TYR A 131 -3.71 33.27 -19.48
CA TYR A 131 -2.40 32.70 -19.84
C TYR A 131 -2.32 32.41 -21.33
N THR A 132 -1.31 32.98 -21.97
CA THR A 132 -0.91 32.65 -23.36
C THR A 132 0.26 31.70 -23.32
N PHE A 133 0.08 30.51 -23.91
CA PHE A 133 1.10 29.45 -23.89
C PHE A 133 2.40 29.84 -24.61
N ALA A 134 3.52 29.33 -24.12
CA ALA A 134 4.85 29.63 -24.67
C ALA A 134 5.09 28.97 -26.04
N ILE A 135 4.37 27.89 -26.35
CA ILE A 135 4.41 27.20 -27.64
C ILE A 135 4.28 28.22 -28.78
N ALA A 136 5.28 28.27 -29.66
CA ALA A 136 5.37 29.30 -30.70
C ALA A 136 4.13 29.32 -31.60
N ASP A 137 3.78 28.15 -32.15
CA ASP A 137 2.57 27.93 -32.93
C ASP A 137 1.97 26.57 -32.56
N ILE A 138 0.81 26.58 -31.91
CA ILE A 138 0.14 25.37 -31.41
C ILE A 138 -0.33 24.44 -32.55
N LEU A 139 -0.51 24.98 -33.75
CA LEU A 139 -0.91 24.21 -34.93
C LEU A 139 0.29 23.58 -35.66
N ASN A 140 1.52 23.99 -35.33
CA ASN A 140 2.75 23.59 -36.00
C ASN A 140 3.81 23.05 -35.01
N VAL A 141 3.37 22.19 -34.08
CA VAL A 141 4.27 21.54 -33.11
C VAL A 141 4.83 20.24 -33.70
N ALA A 142 6.14 20.13 -33.82
CA ALA A 142 6.79 18.90 -34.27
C ALA A 142 6.53 17.73 -33.31
N ASP A 143 6.10 16.59 -33.84
CA ASP A 143 5.91 15.38 -33.05
C ASP A 143 7.27 14.69 -32.83
N PRO A 144 7.72 14.48 -31.58
CA PRO A 144 8.93 13.70 -31.32
C PRO A 144 8.82 12.24 -31.75
N TYR A 145 7.61 11.75 -32.02
CA TYR A 145 7.36 10.45 -32.63
C TYR A 145 6.51 10.60 -33.91
N PRO A 146 7.12 11.01 -35.04
CA PRO A 146 6.40 11.37 -36.28
C PRO A 146 5.52 10.27 -36.88
N ALA A 147 5.70 9.01 -36.45
CA ALA A 147 4.87 7.90 -36.88
C ALA A 147 3.40 8.06 -36.45
N ASP A 148 3.13 8.79 -35.35
CA ASP A 148 1.76 9.08 -34.91
C ASP A 148 1.10 10.24 -35.68
N SER A 149 1.86 10.95 -36.52
CA SER A 149 1.46 12.21 -37.16
C SER A 149 1.87 12.30 -38.63
N VAL A 150 2.04 11.14 -39.29
CA VAL A 150 2.42 11.05 -40.71
C VAL A 150 1.41 11.76 -41.61
N ASP A 151 0.13 11.66 -41.25
CA ASP A 151 -1.00 12.31 -41.93
C ASP A 151 -1.00 13.83 -41.80
N ASN A 152 -0.27 14.37 -40.83
CA ASN A 152 -0.09 15.81 -40.61
C ASN A 152 1.39 16.23 -40.74
N GLY A 153 2.14 15.56 -41.62
CA GLY A 153 3.51 15.97 -41.99
C GLY A 153 4.52 15.86 -40.84
N GLY A 154 4.27 15.01 -39.85
CA GLY A 154 5.11 14.87 -38.65
C GLY A 154 4.85 15.95 -37.59
N MET A 155 3.79 16.74 -37.74
CA MET A 155 3.35 17.73 -36.75
C MET A 155 2.17 17.17 -35.95
N ILE A 156 2.12 17.46 -34.66
CA ILE A 156 1.00 17.11 -33.79
C ILE A 156 -0.23 17.89 -34.26
N ALA A 157 -1.22 17.20 -34.83
CA ALA A 157 -2.46 17.83 -35.27
C ALA A 157 -3.26 18.41 -34.09
N TRP A 158 -3.94 19.52 -34.32
CA TRP A 158 -4.97 20.02 -33.40
C TRP A 158 -6.33 19.46 -33.83
N ASP A 159 -6.84 18.49 -33.08
CA ASP A 159 -8.07 17.77 -33.45
C ASP A 159 -9.28 18.30 -32.65
N GLU A 160 -10.13 19.10 -33.30
CA GLU A 160 -11.27 19.73 -32.62
C GLU A 160 -12.31 18.72 -32.09
N ASP A 161 -12.34 17.50 -32.61
CA ASP A 161 -13.24 16.42 -32.21
C ASP A 161 -12.63 15.48 -31.13
N LYS A 162 -11.43 15.77 -30.63
CA LYS A 162 -10.74 14.96 -29.62
C LYS A 162 -10.66 15.64 -28.26
N LEU A 163 -10.62 14.80 -27.23
CA LEU A 163 -10.44 15.24 -25.86
C LEU A 163 -9.06 15.90 -25.68
N HIS A 164 -9.06 17.15 -25.26
CA HIS A 164 -7.90 17.91 -24.83
C HIS A 164 -7.88 18.05 -23.30
N ARG A 165 -6.69 18.29 -22.76
CA ARG A 165 -6.47 18.46 -21.32
C ARG A 165 -5.45 19.57 -21.07
N ILE A 166 -5.77 20.47 -20.15
CA ILE A 166 -4.82 21.37 -19.50
C ILE A 166 -4.57 20.83 -18.09
N VAL A 167 -3.29 20.77 -17.71
CA VAL A 167 -2.87 20.41 -16.36
C VAL A 167 -2.05 21.53 -15.79
N MET A 168 -2.40 21.98 -14.59
CA MET A 168 -1.71 23.01 -13.81
C MET A 168 -1.15 22.41 -12.53
N ALA A 169 0.06 22.82 -12.14
CA ALA A 169 0.65 22.52 -10.85
C ALA A 169 1.36 23.79 -10.34
N TYR A 170 0.90 24.34 -9.24
CA TYR A 170 1.44 25.54 -8.60
C TYR A 170 1.88 25.24 -7.18
N GLY A 171 3.05 25.73 -6.79
CA GLY A 171 3.56 25.66 -5.43
C GLY A 171 4.14 24.31 -5.04
N ASP A 172 4.00 23.98 -3.76
CA ASP A 172 4.53 22.78 -3.11
C ASP A 172 3.50 22.25 -2.08
N GLN A 173 3.90 21.29 -1.25
CA GLN A 173 3.03 20.74 -0.21
C GLN A 173 2.60 21.72 0.90
N GLU A 174 3.32 22.83 1.10
CA GLU A 174 2.94 23.83 2.11
C GLU A 174 1.87 24.78 1.58
N LEU A 175 2.00 25.17 0.31
CA LEU A 175 1.08 26.10 -0.33
C LEU A 175 1.08 25.86 -1.84
N GLY A 176 0.06 25.16 -2.33
CA GLY A 176 -0.04 24.81 -3.74
C GLY A 176 -1.34 24.12 -4.13
N PHE A 177 -1.52 23.96 -5.44
CA PHE A 177 -2.61 23.20 -6.02
C PHE A 177 -2.18 22.47 -7.29
N THR A 178 -2.90 21.40 -7.61
CA THR A 178 -2.95 20.85 -8.96
C THR A 178 -4.36 21.01 -9.51
N TYR A 179 -4.47 21.25 -10.81
CA TYR A 179 -5.78 21.39 -11.45
C TYR A 179 -5.78 20.77 -12.85
N VAL A 180 -6.92 20.19 -13.23
CA VAL A 180 -7.11 19.52 -14.51
C VAL A 180 -8.37 20.06 -15.16
N TYR A 181 -8.23 20.60 -16.37
CA TYR A 181 -9.35 20.99 -17.21
C TYR A 181 -9.38 20.11 -18.45
N GLN A 182 -10.52 19.49 -18.76
CA GLN A 182 -10.68 18.64 -19.94
C GLN A 182 -11.83 19.15 -20.79
N TRP A 183 -11.65 19.17 -22.12
CA TRP A 183 -12.66 19.64 -23.06
C TRP A 183 -12.45 19.07 -24.46
N ILE A 184 -13.46 19.19 -25.32
CA ILE A 184 -13.35 18.89 -26.75
C ILE A 184 -13.50 20.24 -27.49
N PRO A 185 -12.49 20.75 -28.21
CA PRO A 185 -12.51 22.11 -28.75
C PRO A 185 -13.71 22.45 -29.65
N GLY A 186 -14.14 21.50 -30.50
CA GLY A 186 -15.23 21.67 -31.45
C GLY A 186 -16.62 21.39 -30.91
N THR A 187 -16.75 21.09 -29.61
CA THR A 187 -18.04 20.80 -28.95
C THR A 187 -18.29 21.82 -27.85
N PRO A 188 -19.54 22.30 -27.66
CA PRO A 188 -19.90 23.06 -26.47
C PRO A 188 -19.48 22.33 -25.19
N SER A 189 -19.00 23.06 -24.19
CA SER A 189 -18.35 22.54 -22.98
C SER A 189 -19.25 21.74 -22.01
N ASP A 190 -20.48 21.42 -22.42
CA ASP A 190 -21.47 20.73 -21.58
C ASP A 190 -21.39 19.19 -21.64
N GLN A 191 -20.48 18.61 -22.43
CA GLN A 191 -20.25 17.17 -22.44
C GLN A 191 -19.07 16.75 -21.57
N THR A 192 -19.37 15.95 -20.53
CA THR A 192 -18.42 15.35 -19.59
C THR A 192 -17.66 14.18 -20.22
N VAL A 193 -16.81 14.46 -21.22
CA VAL A 193 -15.85 13.47 -21.72
C VAL A 193 -14.57 13.62 -20.91
N SER A 194 -14.13 12.55 -20.26
CA SER A 194 -12.91 12.53 -19.45
C SER A 194 -12.13 11.25 -19.72
N ARG A 195 -10.87 11.22 -19.27
CA ARG A 195 -10.06 10.00 -19.31
C ARG A 195 -9.38 9.77 -17.96
N ASN A 196 -10.08 9.01 -17.12
CA ASN A 196 -9.71 8.73 -15.73
C ASN A 196 -9.76 7.23 -15.49
N VAL A 197 -8.59 6.58 -15.47
CA VAL A 197 -8.44 5.12 -15.34
C VAL A 197 -8.30 4.68 -13.87
N ILE A 198 -7.87 5.59 -12.99
CA ILE A 198 -7.59 5.35 -11.57
C ILE A 198 -8.13 6.54 -10.78
N GLU A 199 -8.67 6.26 -9.60
CA GLU A 199 -9.08 7.28 -8.62
C GLU A 199 -7.91 7.61 -7.69
N GLU A 200 -7.68 8.89 -7.41
CA GLU A 200 -6.61 9.34 -6.51
C GLU A 200 -6.72 8.75 -5.10
N GLU A 201 -7.94 8.59 -4.58
CA GLU A 201 -8.22 8.03 -3.25
C GLU A 201 -7.66 6.61 -3.07
N THR A 202 -7.56 5.83 -4.15
CA THR A 202 -7.03 4.46 -4.08
C THR A 202 -5.56 4.41 -3.70
N CYS A 203 -4.77 5.40 -4.13
CA CYS A 203 -3.35 5.55 -3.79
C CYS A 203 -3.17 5.96 -2.33
N SER A 204 -3.99 6.91 -1.86
CA SER A 204 -3.90 7.49 -0.52
C SER A 204 -4.19 6.49 0.60
N ASN A 205 -4.88 5.38 0.30
CA ASN A 205 -5.06 4.26 1.25
C ASN A 205 -3.74 3.72 1.82
N CYS A 206 -2.67 3.78 1.02
CA CYS A 206 -1.32 3.37 1.42
C CYS A 206 -0.39 4.56 1.62
N HIS A 207 -0.46 5.55 0.71
CA HIS A 207 0.50 6.64 0.63
C HIS A 207 0.16 7.84 1.52
N MET A 208 -1.06 7.94 2.06
CA MET A 208 -1.45 8.97 3.03
C MET A 208 -1.22 10.42 2.56
N GLY A 209 -1.24 10.65 1.24
CA GLY A 209 -0.97 11.97 0.67
C GLY A 209 0.53 12.35 0.60
N GLU A 210 1.45 11.45 0.96
CA GLU A 210 2.88 11.66 0.80
C GLU A 210 3.29 11.82 -0.67
N PRO A 211 4.36 12.57 -0.97
CA PRO A 211 4.87 12.70 -2.34
C PRO A 211 5.23 11.34 -2.92
N LEU A 212 4.56 10.95 -4.00
CA LEU A 212 4.78 9.63 -4.60
C LEU A 212 6.18 9.50 -5.23
N HIS A 213 6.70 10.57 -5.84
CA HIS A 213 8.01 10.55 -6.48
C HIS A 213 8.62 11.95 -6.68
N HIS A 214 9.91 12.00 -7.05
CA HIS A 214 10.75 13.20 -7.28
C HIS A 214 11.30 13.93 -6.03
N GLY A 215 11.21 13.30 -4.85
CA GLY A 215 11.83 13.78 -3.61
C GLY A 215 11.21 15.07 -3.07
N PRO A 216 11.65 15.55 -1.90
CA PRO A 216 11.18 16.82 -1.34
C PRO A 216 11.60 17.99 -2.25
N GLY A 217 10.70 18.95 -2.46
CA GLY A 217 10.91 20.14 -3.31
C GLY A 217 9.69 20.49 -4.14
N TYR A 218 9.87 21.27 -5.21
CA TYR A 218 8.78 21.83 -6.05
C TYR A 218 7.84 20.80 -6.72
N ARG A 219 8.16 19.49 -6.65
CA ARG A 219 7.33 18.40 -7.18
C ARG A 219 6.56 17.64 -6.10
N SER A 220 6.66 18.05 -4.84
CA SER A 220 5.93 17.39 -3.74
C SER A 220 4.40 17.52 -3.89
N ILE A 221 3.92 18.48 -4.69
CA ILE A 221 2.51 18.68 -5.02
C ILE A 221 1.98 17.76 -6.16
N ASP A 222 2.85 17.02 -6.85
CA ASP A 222 2.52 16.27 -8.09
C ASP A 222 1.71 14.98 -7.86
N ASN A 223 1.05 14.81 -6.71
CA ASN A 223 0.30 13.58 -6.34
C ASN A 223 -0.96 13.33 -7.18
N ASN A 224 -1.38 14.32 -7.97
CA ASN A 224 -2.44 14.15 -8.96
C ASN A 224 -1.92 13.36 -10.18
N ILE A 225 -2.58 12.23 -10.47
CA ILE A 225 -2.25 11.34 -11.60
C ILE A 225 -2.20 12.09 -12.94
N ALA A 226 -3.03 13.10 -13.15
CA ALA A 226 -3.00 13.89 -14.36
C ALA A 226 -1.67 14.64 -14.54
N VAL A 227 -1.09 15.18 -13.46
CA VAL A 227 0.24 15.83 -13.47
C VAL A 227 1.33 14.83 -13.84
N CYS A 228 1.27 13.64 -13.26
CA CYS A 228 2.16 12.54 -13.63
C CYS A 228 2.05 12.23 -15.12
N THR A 229 0.84 12.09 -15.66
CA THR A 229 0.62 11.80 -17.09
C THR A 229 0.94 12.96 -18.04
N SER A 230 1.13 14.20 -17.55
CA SER A 230 1.68 15.28 -18.39
C SER A 230 3.12 14.98 -18.83
N CYS A 231 3.82 14.17 -18.04
CA CYS A 231 5.23 13.86 -18.20
C CYS A 231 5.49 12.38 -18.52
N HIS A 232 4.80 11.49 -17.82
CA HIS A 232 4.88 10.04 -17.88
C HIS A 232 3.73 9.47 -18.70
N ASN A 233 3.80 9.70 -20.00
CA ASN A 233 2.81 9.24 -20.99
C ASN A 233 3.49 8.51 -22.15
N ASP A 234 2.69 8.09 -23.11
CA ASP A 234 3.14 7.40 -24.31
C ASP A 234 3.42 8.35 -25.49
N SER A 235 3.56 9.67 -25.28
CA SER A 235 3.76 10.66 -26.36
C SER A 235 4.95 10.32 -27.26
N ASN A 236 6.06 9.91 -26.65
CA ASN A 236 7.27 9.47 -27.35
C ASN A 236 7.82 8.18 -26.74
N PRO A 237 7.58 7.02 -27.37
CA PRO A 237 8.15 5.77 -26.92
C PRO A 237 9.68 5.71 -26.97
N GLY A 238 10.33 6.51 -27.82
CA GLY A 238 11.79 6.62 -27.92
C GLY A 238 12.44 7.32 -26.73
N ALA A 239 11.66 7.90 -25.82
CA ALA A 239 12.18 8.53 -24.60
C ALA A 239 12.57 7.53 -23.51
N ALA A 240 12.23 6.25 -23.63
CA ALA A 240 12.68 5.21 -22.73
C ALA A 240 14.22 5.01 -22.80
N PRO A 241 14.92 4.69 -21.70
CA PRO A 241 14.42 4.54 -20.33
C PRO A 241 14.13 5.86 -19.59
N ARG A 242 14.59 7.01 -20.11
CA ARG A 242 14.59 8.31 -19.43
C ARG A 242 13.19 8.83 -19.10
N ARG A 243 12.18 8.46 -19.89
CA ARG A 243 10.78 8.80 -19.66
C ARG A 243 9.90 7.63 -20.05
N ARG A 244 9.44 6.87 -19.05
CA ARG A 244 8.51 5.75 -19.24
C ARG A 244 7.07 6.21 -19.00
N PRO A 245 6.07 5.58 -19.66
CA PRO A 245 4.65 5.78 -19.36
C PRO A 245 4.33 5.45 -17.90
N LEU A 246 3.36 6.16 -17.32
CA LEU A 246 3.00 6.00 -15.90
C LEU A 246 2.59 4.56 -15.56
N ALA A 247 1.80 3.92 -16.44
CA ALA A 247 1.36 2.53 -16.25
C ALA A 247 2.55 1.57 -16.09
N ALA A 248 3.64 1.80 -16.84
CA ALA A 248 4.83 0.97 -16.75
C ALA A 248 5.57 1.20 -15.42
N ILE A 249 5.68 2.45 -14.99
CA ILE A 249 6.36 2.80 -13.74
C ILE A 249 5.59 2.21 -12.55
N VAL A 250 4.30 2.49 -12.43
CA VAL A 250 3.48 2.08 -11.28
C VAL A 250 3.45 0.55 -11.16
N HIS A 251 3.18 -0.18 -12.26
CA HIS A 251 3.19 -1.64 -12.21
C HIS A 251 4.58 -2.21 -11.90
N GLN A 252 5.66 -1.61 -12.39
CA GLN A 252 7.01 -2.05 -12.02
C GLN A 252 7.23 -1.86 -10.51
N TYR A 253 6.94 -0.68 -9.95
CA TYR A 253 7.21 -0.46 -8.53
C TYR A 253 6.38 -1.35 -7.58
N HIS A 254 5.17 -1.76 -7.96
CA HIS A 254 4.27 -2.55 -7.09
C HIS A 254 4.14 -4.03 -7.50
N GLY A 255 4.51 -4.39 -8.72
CA GLY A 255 4.38 -5.74 -9.26
C GLY A 255 5.66 -6.55 -9.26
N ASN A 256 6.82 -5.93 -8.97
CA ASN A 256 8.08 -6.65 -8.98
C ASN A 256 8.36 -7.38 -7.68
N VAL A 257 8.57 -8.69 -7.85
CA VAL A 257 9.13 -9.58 -6.83
C VAL A 257 10.61 -9.89 -7.09
N TYR A 258 11.19 -9.29 -8.13
CA TYR A 258 12.49 -9.58 -8.72
C TYR A 258 13.46 -8.40 -8.66
N ALA A 259 14.76 -8.71 -8.70
CA ALA A 259 15.83 -7.74 -8.87
C ALA A 259 15.69 -6.99 -10.20
N LEU A 260 15.83 -5.67 -10.15
CA LEU A 260 15.78 -4.82 -11.35
C LEU A 260 17.06 -4.02 -11.52
N GLY A 261 17.48 -3.82 -12.77
CA GLY A 261 18.51 -2.84 -13.08
C GLY A 261 18.09 -1.44 -12.59
N SER A 262 18.96 -0.78 -11.83
CA SER A 262 18.65 0.51 -11.18
C SER A 262 19.23 1.72 -11.92
N SER A 263 20.20 1.51 -12.81
CA SER A 263 20.94 2.57 -13.49
C SER A 263 20.16 3.17 -14.66
N SER A 264 19.67 4.41 -14.51
CA SER A 264 18.96 5.13 -15.58
C SER A 264 19.83 5.50 -16.78
N SER A 265 21.16 5.35 -16.65
CA SER A 265 22.11 5.54 -17.74
C SER A 265 22.40 4.26 -18.52
N ASP A 266 21.96 3.10 -18.03
CA ASP A 266 22.06 1.81 -18.74
C ASP A 266 20.72 1.49 -19.42
N PRO A 267 20.58 1.78 -20.73
CA PRO A 267 19.33 1.53 -21.44
C PRO A 267 19.04 0.05 -21.66
N THR A 268 20.00 -0.84 -21.38
CA THR A 268 19.83 -2.28 -21.58
C THR A 268 19.19 -2.94 -20.36
N THR A 269 19.56 -2.54 -19.15
CA THR A 269 19.09 -3.18 -17.90
C THR A 269 18.08 -2.35 -17.12
N TYR A 270 17.93 -1.04 -17.40
CA TYR A 270 17.13 -0.15 -16.55
C TYR A 270 15.69 -0.62 -16.36
N LYS A 271 15.36 -0.93 -15.10
CA LYS A 271 14.07 -1.44 -14.64
C LYS A 271 13.59 -2.68 -15.41
N GLN A 272 14.53 -3.50 -15.89
CA GLN A 272 14.33 -4.85 -16.39
C GLN A 272 14.85 -5.87 -15.36
N PRO A 273 14.34 -7.12 -15.35
CA PRO A 273 14.81 -8.14 -14.44
C PRO A 273 16.29 -8.46 -14.68
N VAL A 274 17.07 -8.49 -13.61
CA VAL A 274 18.50 -8.82 -13.66
C VAL A 274 18.84 -9.99 -12.74
N ASP A 275 19.94 -10.67 -13.06
CA ASP A 275 20.51 -11.71 -12.22
C ASP A 275 21.33 -11.10 -11.06
N SER A 276 21.97 -11.95 -10.26
CA SER A 276 22.77 -11.49 -9.10
C SER A 276 24.02 -10.70 -9.50
N ASN A 277 24.38 -10.71 -10.79
CA ASN A 277 25.53 -9.98 -11.35
C ASN A 277 25.08 -8.70 -12.07
N GLY A 278 23.78 -8.37 -12.05
CA GLY A 278 23.21 -7.22 -12.75
C GLY A 278 23.05 -7.44 -14.27
N ALA A 279 23.18 -8.68 -14.77
CA ALA A 279 22.94 -9.00 -16.18
C ALA A 279 21.46 -9.25 -16.44
N LEU A 280 20.96 -8.86 -17.61
CA LEU A 280 19.59 -9.18 -18.02
C LEU A 280 19.33 -10.69 -17.95
N VAL A 281 18.27 -11.06 -17.26
CA VAL A 281 17.83 -12.45 -17.26
C VAL A 281 17.08 -12.73 -18.58
N THR A 282 17.33 -13.88 -19.23
CA THR A 282 16.58 -14.30 -20.44
C THR A 282 15.82 -15.64 -20.37
N ASP A 283 15.95 -16.44 -19.30
CA ASP A 283 14.97 -17.44 -18.84
C ASP A 283 14.51 -17.30 -17.36
N ILE A 284 13.38 -17.93 -17.03
CA ILE A 284 12.74 -17.86 -15.72
C ILE A 284 13.61 -18.39 -14.56
N ASN A 285 14.63 -19.21 -14.86
CA ASN A 285 15.49 -19.84 -13.85
C ASN A 285 16.58 -18.89 -13.35
N GLY A 286 16.89 -17.81 -14.08
CA GLY A 286 17.87 -16.81 -13.67
C GLY A 286 17.28 -15.63 -12.90
N LEU A 287 15.97 -15.63 -12.62
CA LEU A 287 15.30 -14.55 -11.90
C LEU A 287 15.76 -14.49 -10.45
N VAL A 288 16.41 -13.40 -10.07
CA VAL A 288 16.72 -13.12 -8.65
C VAL A 288 15.52 -12.45 -8.01
N MET A 289 15.14 -12.95 -6.85
CA MET A 289 13.94 -12.60 -6.13
C MET A 289 14.29 -11.70 -4.93
N GLU A 290 14.02 -10.39 -4.98
CA GLU A 290 14.48 -9.42 -3.97
C GLU A 290 13.49 -9.13 -2.82
N GLY A 291 12.36 -9.84 -2.79
CA GLY A 291 11.26 -9.55 -1.85
C GLY A 291 10.14 -8.81 -2.57
N ASN A 292 9.03 -8.55 -1.87
CA ASN A 292 7.89 -7.82 -2.45
C ASN A 292 7.76 -6.48 -1.70
N PRO A 293 8.04 -5.32 -2.34
CA PRO A 293 7.79 -4.02 -1.73
C PRO A 293 6.28 -3.74 -1.57
N PHE A 294 5.42 -4.51 -2.24
CA PHE A 294 3.97 -4.36 -2.15
C PHE A 294 3.41 -5.20 -1.00
N PRO A 295 2.61 -4.62 -0.08
CA PRO A 295 2.16 -5.29 1.15
C PRO A 295 1.10 -6.39 0.95
N GLN A 296 0.74 -6.70 -0.30
CA GLN A 296 -0.30 -7.67 -0.66
C GLN A 296 0.02 -8.41 -1.98
N ASP A 297 -0.90 -9.25 -2.43
CA ASP A 297 -0.79 -9.94 -3.73
C ASP A 297 -0.92 -8.94 -4.89
N ALA A 298 0.11 -8.85 -5.73
CA ALA A 298 0.15 -7.93 -6.88
C ALA A 298 -0.94 -8.21 -7.94
N ARG A 299 -1.57 -9.39 -7.92
CA ARG A 299 -2.73 -9.71 -8.78
C ARG A 299 -4.02 -9.01 -8.34
N ASN A 300 -4.04 -8.42 -7.14
CA ASN A 300 -5.21 -7.69 -6.67
C ASN A 300 -5.31 -6.30 -7.32
N CYS A 301 -5.71 -6.28 -8.60
CA CYS A 301 -5.84 -5.07 -9.41
C CYS A 301 -6.78 -4.04 -8.78
N THR A 302 -7.77 -4.49 -7.99
CA THR A 302 -8.76 -3.61 -7.33
C THR A 302 -8.18 -2.69 -6.26
N THR A 303 -6.91 -2.91 -5.89
CA THR A 303 -6.20 -1.99 -4.99
C THR A 303 -6.06 -0.60 -5.57
N CYS A 304 -5.77 -0.50 -6.88
CA CYS A 304 -5.60 0.78 -7.58
C CYS A 304 -6.73 1.01 -8.61
N HIS A 305 -7.18 -0.05 -9.26
CA HIS A 305 -8.24 0.05 -10.25
C HIS A 305 -9.62 -0.15 -9.62
N SER A 306 -10.32 0.95 -9.39
CA SER A 306 -11.71 0.93 -8.98
C SER A 306 -12.59 0.20 -10.00
N GLN A 307 -13.77 -0.23 -9.56
CA GLN A 307 -14.85 -0.66 -10.46
C GLN A 307 -15.95 0.40 -10.54
N ASP A 308 -15.81 1.50 -9.80
CA ASP A 308 -16.77 2.59 -9.75
C ASP A 308 -16.55 3.57 -10.89
N VAL A 309 -17.28 3.35 -11.98
CA VAL A 309 -17.23 4.20 -13.17
C VAL A 309 -17.75 5.63 -12.92
N THR A 310 -18.42 5.89 -11.79
CA THR A 310 -18.86 7.25 -11.41
C THR A 310 -17.70 8.09 -10.87
N LYS A 311 -16.68 7.44 -10.31
CA LYS A 311 -15.49 8.08 -9.76
C LYS A 311 -14.30 8.04 -10.73
N ALA A 312 -14.21 7.01 -11.58
CA ALA A 312 -13.24 6.91 -12.67
C ALA A 312 -13.94 6.44 -13.96
N SER A 313 -14.17 7.35 -14.90
CA SER A 313 -14.94 7.10 -16.14
C SER A 313 -14.41 5.95 -17.00
N ASP A 314 -13.10 5.69 -16.95
CA ASP A 314 -12.39 4.64 -17.70
C ASP A 314 -11.86 3.52 -16.76
N ALA A 315 -12.51 3.31 -15.59
CA ALA A 315 -12.01 2.38 -14.57
C ALA A 315 -11.85 0.93 -15.06
N ASN A 316 -12.59 0.53 -16.10
CA ASN A 316 -12.52 -0.79 -16.73
C ASN A 316 -11.37 -0.96 -17.75
N ASN A 317 -10.64 0.10 -18.11
CA ASN A 317 -9.62 0.04 -19.15
C ASN A 317 -8.52 -1.00 -18.92
N TRP A 318 -8.19 -1.30 -17.65
CA TRP A 318 -7.12 -2.27 -17.34
C TRP A 318 -7.44 -3.69 -17.81
N PHE A 319 -8.73 -4.04 -17.96
CA PHE A 319 -9.14 -5.36 -18.43
C PHE A 319 -9.90 -5.35 -19.77
N GLU A 320 -10.57 -4.25 -20.13
CA GLU A 320 -11.23 -4.11 -21.45
C GLU A 320 -10.25 -3.74 -22.56
N HIS A 321 -9.15 -3.06 -22.20
CA HIS A 321 -8.16 -2.56 -23.15
C HIS A 321 -6.73 -2.86 -22.67
N PRO A 322 -6.35 -4.13 -22.43
CA PRO A 322 -4.99 -4.49 -22.06
C PRO A 322 -3.98 -3.98 -23.11
N SER A 323 -2.93 -3.31 -22.63
CA SER A 323 -1.83 -2.83 -23.49
C SER A 323 -0.56 -3.61 -23.24
N GLN A 324 0.25 -3.76 -24.29
CA GLN A 324 1.57 -4.40 -24.19
C GLN A 324 2.41 -3.78 -23.04
N VAL A 325 2.51 -2.45 -23.01
CA VAL A 325 3.29 -1.70 -22.01
C VAL A 325 2.88 -2.04 -20.56
N ALA A 326 1.57 -2.13 -20.30
CA ALA A 326 1.08 -2.44 -18.96
C ALA A 326 1.31 -3.91 -18.59
N CYS A 327 1.03 -4.83 -19.51
CA CYS A 327 1.15 -6.27 -19.27
C CYS A 327 2.60 -6.69 -19.11
N GLU A 328 3.48 -6.22 -20.00
CA GLU A 328 4.90 -6.54 -19.97
C GLU A 328 5.53 -6.06 -18.68
N SER A 329 5.11 -4.94 -18.07
CA SER A 329 5.73 -4.44 -16.82
C SER A 329 5.70 -5.43 -15.64
N CYS A 330 4.78 -6.40 -15.62
CA CYS A 330 4.79 -7.53 -14.68
C CYS A 330 5.15 -8.86 -15.37
N HIS A 331 4.79 -9.01 -16.65
CA HIS A 331 5.06 -10.20 -17.46
C HIS A 331 6.30 -10.06 -18.35
N LEU A 332 7.32 -9.31 -17.88
CA LEU A 332 8.54 -8.91 -18.63
C LEU A 332 9.29 -10.11 -19.22
N TYR A 333 9.01 -11.30 -18.70
CA TYR A 333 9.54 -12.58 -19.18
C TYR A 333 8.89 -13.09 -20.46
N ARG A 334 8.87 -12.29 -21.52
CA ARG A 334 8.18 -12.71 -22.75
C ARG A 334 8.61 -12.05 -24.05
N ASP A 335 9.91 -12.04 -24.32
CA ASP A 335 10.28 -12.44 -25.69
C ASP A 335 10.16 -13.98 -25.89
N ARG A 336 9.91 -14.79 -24.82
CA ARG A 336 9.86 -16.28 -24.88
C ARG A 336 8.92 -17.09 -23.94
N GLY A 337 8.05 -16.51 -23.10
CA GLY A 337 7.46 -17.24 -21.93
C GLY A 337 5.93 -17.38 -21.78
N ALA A 338 5.15 -16.29 -21.67
CA ALA A 338 3.69 -16.42 -21.41
C ALA A 338 2.88 -17.04 -22.57
N HIS A 339 3.52 -17.21 -23.73
CA HIS A 339 3.02 -17.94 -24.90
C HIS A 339 4.04 -19.01 -25.34
N HIS A 340 4.69 -19.71 -24.39
CA HIS A 340 5.81 -20.61 -24.68
C HIS A 340 5.50 -21.74 -25.69
N ASN A 341 4.23 -21.98 -26.01
CA ASN A 341 3.78 -22.95 -27.01
C ASN A 341 3.45 -22.33 -28.38
N GLU A 342 3.61 -21.02 -28.56
CA GLU A 342 3.09 -20.28 -29.72
C GLU A 342 4.16 -19.41 -30.41
N VAL A 343 5.45 -19.64 -30.09
CA VAL A 343 6.58 -19.02 -30.80
C VAL A 343 6.55 -19.47 -32.27
N GLY A 344 6.25 -18.54 -33.19
CA GLY A 344 6.15 -18.80 -34.62
C GLY A 344 4.73 -18.89 -35.19
N PHE A 345 3.70 -18.64 -34.38
CA PHE A 345 2.35 -18.43 -34.90
C PHE A 345 2.18 -17.01 -35.46
N THR A 346 1.62 -16.93 -36.66
CA THR A 346 0.94 -15.73 -37.14
C THR A 346 -0.40 -15.69 -36.42
N TRP A 347 -0.53 -14.81 -35.43
CA TRP A 347 -1.77 -14.66 -34.67
C TRP A 347 -2.86 -14.14 -35.61
N ASP A 348 -3.99 -14.84 -35.65
CA ASP A 348 -5.18 -14.46 -36.42
C ASP A 348 -5.83 -13.17 -35.89
N ARG A 349 -5.50 -12.79 -34.65
CA ARG A 349 -5.87 -11.53 -34.00
C ARG A 349 -4.59 -10.84 -33.53
N GLU A 350 -4.19 -9.76 -34.19
CA GLU A 350 -2.90 -9.11 -33.97
C GLU A 350 -2.75 -8.43 -32.59
N THR A 351 -3.84 -8.30 -31.80
CA THR A 351 -3.87 -7.48 -30.57
C THR A 351 -4.08 -8.28 -29.27
N CYS A 352 -3.60 -7.75 -28.13
CA CYS A 352 -3.87 -8.30 -26.79
C CYS A 352 -5.38 -8.50 -26.52
N THR A 353 -6.20 -7.51 -26.91
CA THR A 353 -7.67 -7.53 -26.79
C THR A 353 -8.33 -8.59 -27.68
N GLY A 354 -7.64 -9.06 -28.72
CA GLY A 354 -8.11 -10.15 -29.56
C GLY A 354 -8.32 -11.45 -28.78
N CYS A 355 -7.48 -11.73 -27.79
CA CYS A 355 -7.51 -12.96 -26.99
C CYS A 355 -7.82 -12.73 -25.50
N HIS A 356 -7.46 -11.58 -24.93
CA HIS A 356 -7.62 -11.26 -23.51
C HIS A 356 -8.77 -10.27 -23.24
N ARG A 357 -9.85 -10.36 -24.03
CA ARG A 357 -11.08 -9.57 -23.81
C ARG A 357 -11.92 -10.15 -22.67
N PRO A 358 -12.63 -9.31 -21.88
CA PRO A 358 -13.45 -9.76 -20.76
C PRO A 358 -14.75 -10.44 -21.15
N TYR A 359 -15.18 -10.28 -22.41
CA TYR A 359 -16.41 -10.86 -22.94
C TYR A 359 -16.15 -11.33 -24.37
N GLU A 360 -16.77 -12.45 -24.75
CA GLU A 360 -17.00 -12.73 -26.16
C GLU A 360 -18.14 -11.84 -26.68
N ARG A 361 -18.30 -11.75 -28.00
CA ARG A 361 -19.41 -11.02 -28.62
C ARG A 361 -20.24 -12.00 -29.43
N ASP A 362 -21.56 -11.93 -29.31
CA ASP A 362 -22.46 -12.71 -30.15
C ASP A 362 -22.53 -12.14 -31.59
N GLU A 363 -23.38 -12.72 -32.43
CA GLU A 363 -23.58 -12.29 -33.83
C GLU A 363 -24.11 -10.85 -33.98
N ASN A 364 -24.70 -10.29 -32.92
CA ASN A 364 -25.18 -8.90 -32.86
C ASN A 364 -24.14 -7.94 -32.25
N GLY A 365 -23.02 -8.48 -31.76
CA GLY A 365 -21.98 -7.70 -31.09
C GLY A 365 -22.19 -7.56 -29.58
N ASP A 366 -23.21 -8.19 -29.00
CA ASP A 366 -23.54 -8.11 -27.58
C ASP A 366 -22.60 -8.98 -26.75
N PRO A 367 -22.21 -8.54 -25.53
CA PRO A 367 -21.28 -9.27 -24.69
C PRO A 367 -21.89 -10.59 -24.18
N ILE A 368 -21.19 -11.70 -24.40
CA ILE A 368 -21.49 -13.03 -23.84
C ILE A 368 -20.26 -13.57 -23.11
N ILE A 369 -20.47 -14.35 -22.05
CA ILE A 369 -19.36 -15.03 -21.35
C ILE A 369 -18.95 -16.23 -22.22
N GLY A 370 -17.74 -16.20 -22.77
CA GLY A 370 -17.20 -17.30 -23.56
C GLY A 370 -15.75 -17.64 -23.22
N MET A 371 -15.11 -18.46 -24.05
CA MET A 371 -13.75 -18.97 -23.81
C MET A 371 -12.70 -17.86 -23.71
N ASP A 372 -12.80 -16.79 -24.51
CA ASP A 372 -11.89 -15.64 -24.42
C ASP A 372 -12.07 -14.85 -23.11
N ALA A 373 -13.32 -14.74 -22.63
CA ALA A 373 -13.65 -14.09 -21.35
C ALA A 373 -12.95 -14.79 -20.16
N SER A 374 -12.75 -16.10 -20.25
CA SER A 374 -12.01 -16.89 -19.24
C SER A 374 -10.52 -16.55 -19.18
N ARG A 375 -9.97 -15.97 -20.26
CA ARG A 375 -8.54 -15.59 -20.40
C ARG A 375 -8.29 -14.10 -20.15
N SER A 376 -9.33 -13.31 -19.93
CA SER A 376 -9.19 -11.87 -19.66
C SER A 376 -8.34 -11.60 -18.42
N ALA A 377 -7.66 -10.44 -18.41
CA ALA A 377 -6.86 -10.01 -17.25
C ALA A 377 -7.69 -10.02 -15.95
N ARG A 378 -8.96 -9.62 -16.02
CA ARG A 378 -9.87 -9.64 -14.87
C ARG A 378 -10.08 -11.05 -14.34
N THR A 379 -10.41 -12.00 -15.21
CA THR A 379 -10.69 -13.38 -14.82
C THR A 379 -9.44 -14.08 -14.30
N VAL A 380 -8.30 -13.93 -14.97
CA VAL A 380 -7.07 -14.63 -14.59
C VAL A 380 -6.35 -14.01 -13.39
N HIS A 381 -6.62 -12.74 -13.05
CA HIS A 381 -6.09 -12.11 -11.85
C HIS A 381 -7.07 -12.22 -10.68
N LEU A 382 -8.25 -11.61 -10.78
CA LEU A 382 -9.23 -11.57 -9.68
C LEU A 382 -9.94 -12.91 -9.52
N GLY A 383 -10.42 -13.51 -10.61
CA GLY A 383 -11.11 -14.81 -10.53
C GLY A 383 -10.22 -15.92 -9.95
N ARG A 384 -8.90 -15.86 -10.17
CA ARG A 384 -7.95 -16.78 -9.52
C ARG A 384 -7.79 -16.52 -8.02
N LEU A 385 -7.86 -15.28 -7.56
CA LEU A 385 -7.89 -14.95 -6.14
C LEU A 385 -9.21 -15.42 -5.51
N ASP A 386 -10.34 -15.20 -6.19
CA ASP A 386 -11.66 -15.68 -5.77
C ASP A 386 -11.69 -17.21 -5.66
N ASN A 387 -11.08 -17.92 -6.62
CA ASN A 387 -10.94 -19.37 -6.57
C ASN A 387 -10.11 -19.85 -5.38
N LEU A 388 -8.99 -19.18 -5.07
CA LEU A 388 -8.22 -19.51 -3.86
C LEU A 388 -9.06 -19.31 -2.60
N ALA A 389 -9.82 -18.22 -2.52
CA ALA A 389 -10.73 -17.96 -1.41
C ALA A 389 -11.85 -19.01 -1.33
N ALA A 390 -12.41 -19.44 -2.46
CA ALA A 390 -13.40 -20.52 -2.52
C ALA A 390 -12.81 -21.84 -2.01
N ALA A 391 -11.60 -22.20 -2.46
CA ALA A 391 -10.89 -23.39 -2.00
C ALA A 391 -10.63 -23.35 -0.49
N ARG A 392 -10.10 -22.24 0.02
CA ARG A 392 -9.92 -21.99 1.45
C ARG A 392 -11.21 -22.22 2.22
N ASP A 393 -12.33 -21.71 1.70
CA ASP A 393 -13.62 -21.72 2.37
C ASP A 393 -14.27 -23.11 2.43
N THR A 394 -13.76 -24.09 1.66
CA THR A 394 -14.14 -25.51 1.81
C THR A 394 -13.66 -26.12 3.13
N LEU A 395 -12.59 -25.59 3.73
CA LEU A 395 -12.06 -26.04 5.01
C LEU A 395 -12.50 -25.11 6.14
N LEU A 396 -13.26 -25.64 7.09
CA LEU A 396 -13.68 -24.93 8.29
C LEU A 396 -13.03 -25.56 9.52
N VAL A 397 -12.33 -24.73 10.29
CA VAL A 397 -11.88 -25.08 11.64
C VAL A 397 -12.66 -24.25 12.66
N SER A 398 -13.04 -24.86 13.76
CA SER A 398 -13.81 -24.21 14.83
C SER A 398 -13.34 -24.68 16.19
N ILE A 399 -12.87 -23.75 17.03
CA ILE A 399 -12.58 -24.03 18.42
C ILE A 399 -13.92 -24.05 19.20
N LYS A 400 -14.31 -25.21 19.73
CA LYS A 400 -15.60 -25.38 20.41
C LYS A 400 -15.51 -25.19 21.91
N GLN A 401 -14.45 -25.71 22.51
CA GLN A 401 -14.23 -25.60 23.93
C GLN A 401 -12.73 -25.61 24.23
N ALA A 402 -12.33 -24.92 25.29
CA ALA A 402 -11.03 -25.11 25.90
C ALA A 402 -11.17 -25.04 27.42
N ARG A 403 -10.50 -25.90 28.17
CA ARG A 403 -10.57 -25.96 29.64
C ARG A 403 -9.22 -26.32 30.23
N PHE A 404 -9.01 -25.94 31.48
CA PHE A 404 -7.80 -26.27 32.22
C PHE A 404 -8.16 -27.03 33.50
N VAL A 405 -7.91 -28.34 33.51
CA VAL A 405 -8.30 -29.24 34.60
C VAL A 405 -7.12 -30.16 34.92
N ASP A 406 -6.80 -30.33 36.20
CA ASP A 406 -5.72 -31.22 36.66
C ASP A 406 -4.37 -31.03 35.94
N SER A 407 -3.99 -29.77 35.71
CA SER A 407 -2.79 -29.39 34.95
C SER A 407 -2.79 -29.83 33.48
N MET A 408 -3.94 -30.15 32.91
CA MET A 408 -4.14 -30.42 31.50
C MET A 408 -4.87 -29.26 30.84
N PHE A 409 -4.30 -28.74 29.76
CA PHE A 409 -4.99 -27.82 28.87
C PHE A 409 -5.68 -28.65 27.78
N GLU A 410 -7.00 -28.75 27.85
CA GLU A 410 -7.81 -29.55 26.92
C GLU A 410 -8.53 -28.63 25.94
N VAL A 411 -8.56 -29.00 24.66
CA VAL A 411 -9.23 -28.24 23.60
C VAL A 411 -10.03 -29.18 22.71
N ASP A 412 -11.27 -28.80 22.45
CA ASP A 412 -12.15 -29.47 21.50
C ASP A 412 -12.25 -28.64 20.22
N VAL A 413 -11.83 -29.23 19.10
CA VAL A 413 -11.80 -28.59 17.77
C VAL A 413 -12.66 -29.37 16.81
N ILE A 414 -13.52 -28.68 16.06
CA ILE A 414 -14.22 -29.25 14.91
C ILE A 414 -13.50 -28.86 13.64
N ILE A 415 -13.21 -29.85 12.80
CA ILE A 415 -12.65 -29.67 11.46
C ILE A 415 -13.61 -30.28 10.44
N GLN A 416 -14.03 -29.46 9.48
CA GLN A 416 -14.92 -29.86 8.40
C GLN A 416 -14.31 -29.53 7.05
N LYS A 417 -14.46 -30.45 6.09
CA LYS A 417 -14.17 -30.22 4.69
C LYS A 417 -15.48 -30.37 3.90
N ASP A 418 -15.80 -29.38 3.07
CA ASP A 418 -17.04 -29.33 2.28
C ASP A 418 -18.31 -29.47 3.14
N GLY A 419 -18.28 -28.92 4.36
CA GLY A 419 -19.37 -29.03 5.34
C GLY A 419 -19.50 -30.38 6.04
N VAL A 420 -18.63 -31.36 5.72
CA VAL A 420 -18.61 -32.69 6.34
C VAL A 420 -17.44 -32.78 7.32
N GLY A 421 -17.69 -33.30 8.53
CA GLY A 421 -16.65 -33.49 9.53
C GLY A 421 -15.65 -34.56 9.10
N ILE A 422 -14.35 -34.24 9.11
CA ILE A 422 -13.30 -35.19 8.74
C ILE A 422 -13.17 -36.29 9.80
N SER A 423 -12.73 -37.48 9.40
CA SER A 423 -12.52 -38.62 10.30
C SER A 423 -11.08 -38.70 10.81
N ALA A 424 -10.11 -38.20 10.05
CA ALA A 424 -8.70 -38.13 10.41
C ALA A 424 -8.01 -36.91 9.79
N LEU A 425 -6.96 -36.40 10.46
CA LEU A 425 -6.19 -35.25 9.95
C LEU A 425 -5.51 -35.51 8.61
N SER A 426 -5.18 -36.77 8.31
CA SER A 426 -4.63 -37.19 7.01
C SER A 426 -5.53 -36.83 5.81
N GLU A 427 -6.81 -36.52 6.03
CA GLU A 427 -7.73 -36.04 4.98
C GLU A 427 -7.46 -34.59 4.55
N ILE A 428 -6.73 -33.82 5.36
CA ILE A 428 -6.41 -32.42 5.07
C ILE A 428 -4.90 -32.16 4.99
N THR A 429 -4.08 -33.01 5.61
CA THR A 429 -2.60 -32.95 5.58
C THR A 429 -2.02 -32.66 4.18
N PRO A 430 -2.45 -33.31 3.08
CA PRO A 430 -1.88 -33.04 1.75
C PRO A 430 -2.09 -31.60 1.26
N PHE A 431 -3.10 -30.90 1.76
CA PHE A 431 -3.42 -29.53 1.36
C PHE A 431 -2.67 -28.48 2.16
N ILE A 432 -1.86 -28.86 3.15
CA ILE A 432 -1.19 -27.93 4.05
C ILE A 432 0.25 -27.76 3.60
N ASN A 433 0.62 -26.50 3.33
CA ASN A 433 1.92 -26.12 2.82
C ASN A 433 2.96 -26.21 3.94
N GLU A 434 3.58 -27.39 4.07
CA GLU A 434 4.32 -27.94 5.22
C GLU A 434 3.46 -29.02 5.94
N HIS A 435 3.32 -30.17 5.27
CA HIS A 435 2.33 -31.22 5.52
C HIS A 435 2.11 -31.63 7.00
N ASP A 436 3.11 -31.49 7.88
CA ASP A 436 3.08 -31.99 9.26
C ASP A 436 2.98 -30.89 10.34
N HIS A 437 2.69 -29.64 9.98
CA HIS A 437 2.76 -28.50 10.90
C HIS A 437 1.40 -27.82 11.11
N VAL A 438 0.39 -28.55 11.59
CA VAL A 438 -0.92 -27.96 11.95
C VAL A 438 -0.99 -27.75 13.45
N ASN A 439 -0.76 -26.53 13.90
CA ASN A 439 -0.67 -26.21 15.33
C ASN A 439 -1.82 -25.34 15.82
N LEU A 440 -2.23 -25.58 17.07
CA LEU A 440 -2.96 -24.62 17.88
C LEU A 440 -1.99 -23.85 18.77
N LEU A 441 -2.18 -22.53 18.89
CA LEU A 441 -1.56 -21.74 19.95
C LEU A 441 -2.47 -21.74 21.17
N LEU A 442 -1.94 -22.22 22.29
CA LEU A 442 -2.63 -22.27 23.57
C LEU A 442 -2.03 -21.20 24.49
N ASN A 443 -2.84 -20.30 25.02
CA ASN A 443 -2.38 -19.31 25.98
C ASN A 443 -3.48 -18.96 26.98
N TRP A 444 -3.18 -18.06 27.90
CA TRP A 444 -4.18 -17.42 28.74
C TRP A 444 -3.81 -15.98 29.03
N ASP A 445 -4.82 -15.20 29.38
CA ASP A 445 -4.74 -13.79 29.71
C ASP A 445 -5.30 -13.56 31.11
N ASN A 446 -4.57 -12.77 31.90
CA ASN A 446 -4.95 -12.33 33.25
C ASN A 446 -5.40 -10.85 33.29
N GLY A 447 -5.64 -10.24 32.12
CA GLY A 447 -6.09 -8.86 31.96
C GLY A 447 -5.07 -7.94 31.27
N GLU A 448 -3.85 -8.42 31.04
CA GLU A 448 -2.72 -7.62 30.53
C GLU A 448 -2.07 -8.23 29.27
N GLY A 449 -2.64 -9.30 28.73
CA GLY A 449 -2.18 -10.01 27.54
C GLY A 449 -1.64 -11.42 27.83
N PRO A 450 -1.23 -12.15 26.78
CA PRO A 450 -0.88 -13.57 26.87
C PRO A 450 0.31 -13.85 27.79
N MET A 451 0.26 -14.93 28.56
CA MET A 451 1.24 -15.23 29.62
C MET A 451 2.43 -16.09 29.18
N LEU A 452 2.35 -16.76 28.03
CA LEU A 452 3.41 -17.66 27.54
C LEU A 452 3.97 -17.23 26.19
N ALA A 453 5.25 -17.51 25.97
CA ALA A 453 5.88 -17.45 24.66
C ALA A 453 5.75 -18.79 23.91
N ASN A 454 5.34 -18.72 22.63
CA ASN A 454 5.40 -19.83 21.66
C ASN A 454 4.85 -21.19 22.17
N ASN A 455 3.64 -21.20 22.73
CA ASN A 455 3.06 -22.41 23.31
C ASN A 455 2.11 -23.13 22.31
N GLY A 456 2.71 -23.89 21.40
CA GLY A 456 2.00 -24.67 20.39
C GLY A 456 1.52 -26.05 20.87
N LEU A 457 0.41 -26.54 20.33
CA LEU A 457 -0.07 -27.91 20.38
C LEU A 457 -0.23 -28.41 18.95
N ASP A 458 0.46 -29.50 18.60
CA ASP A 458 0.33 -30.14 17.29
C ASP A 458 -0.98 -30.94 17.23
N LEU A 459 -1.83 -30.62 16.25
CA LEU A 459 -3.11 -31.29 16.06
C LEU A 459 -2.94 -32.79 15.80
N SER A 460 -1.81 -33.24 15.25
CA SER A 460 -1.52 -34.67 15.04
C SER A 460 -1.60 -35.50 16.32
N THR A 461 -1.45 -34.86 17.48
CA THR A 461 -1.54 -35.48 18.81
C THR A 461 -2.98 -35.60 19.33
N CYS A 462 -3.96 -35.02 18.64
CA CYS A 462 -5.35 -35.02 19.08
C CYS A 462 -6.07 -36.34 18.77
N THR A 463 -7.04 -36.68 19.61
CA THR A 463 -7.85 -37.90 19.45
C THR A 463 -9.18 -37.56 18.76
N ALA A 464 -9.45 -38.21 17.62
CA ALA A 464 -10.72 -38.09 16.92
C ALA A 464 -11.88 -38.68 17.76
N GLN A 465 -12.94 -37.90 17.94
CA GLN A 465 -14.17 -38.28 18.64
C GLN A 465 -15.32 -38.59 17.66
N GLY A 466 -15.10 -38.39 16.35
CA GLY A 466 -16.09 -38.58 15.28
C GLY A 466 -16.76 -37.28 14.83
N ASN A 467 -17.37 -37.31 13.64
CA ASN A 467 -18.03 -36.14 13.02
C ASN A 467 -17.17 -34.87 12.95
N GLY A 468 -15.85 -35.00 12.70
CA GLY A 468 -14.93 -33.87 12.65
C GLY A 468 -14.47 -33.34 14.01
N LEU A 469 -14.95 -33.88 15.13
CA LEU A 469 -14.52 -33.46 16.47
C LEU A 469 -13.19 -34.13 16.84
N PHE A 470 -12.23 -33.32 17.26
CA PHE A 470 -10.94 -33.74 17.80
C PHE A 470 -10.77 -33.16 19.21
N THR A 471 -10.39 -34.01 20.16
CA THR A 471 -10.01 -33.58 21.50
C THR A 471 -8.50 -33.63 21.63
N CYS A 472 -7.94 -32.48 21.96
CA CYS A 472 -6.51 -32.22 22.09
C CYS A 472 -6.18 -31.96 23.56
N GLN A 473 -5.04 -32.43 24.03
CA GLN A 473 -4.59 -32.20 25.40
C GLN A 473 -3.10 -31.87 25.43
N LYS A 474 -2.72 -30.90 26.27
CA LYS A 474 -1.31 -30.62 26.58
C LYS A 474 -1.10 -30.61 28.09
N ASP A 475 -0.06 -31.32 28.52
CA ASP A 475 0.32 -31.47 29.94
C ASP A 475 1.14 -30.27 30.43
N PHE A 476 0.75 -29.71 31.57
CA PHE A 476 1.38 -28.62 32.29
C PHE A 476 1.87 -29.00 33.70
N THR A 477 1.91 -30.28 34.06
CA THR A 477 2.26 -30.77 35.40
C THR A 477 3.63 -30.29 35.91
N GLY A 478 4.54 -29.90 35.01
CA GLY A 478 5.84 -29.29 35.35
C GLY A 478 6.01 -27.82 34.96
N ALA A 479 4.95 -27.14 34.51
CA ALA A 479 5.05 -25.76 34.05
C ALA A 479 5.22 -24.78 35.22
N MET A 480 6.07 -23.76 35.03
CA MET A 480 6.31 -22.72 36.04
C MET A 480 5.12 -21.76 36.21
N LEU A 481 4.31 -21.61 35.16
CA LEU A 481 3.13 -20.76 35.13
C LEU A 481 1.92 -21.61 34.77
N LEU A 482 0.83 -21.40 35.50
CA LEU A 482 -0.45 -22.07 35.30
C LEU A 482 -1.57 -21.03 35.26
N PRO A 483 -2.67 -21.29 34.53
CA PRO A 483 -3.89 -20.50 34.64
C PRO A 483 -4.44 -20.50 36.07
N THR A 484 -5.04 -19.38 36.46
CA THR A 484 -5.77 -19.22 37.72
C THR A 484 -7.27 -19.25 37.47
N ALA A 485 -8.09 -19.31 38.53
CA ALA A 485 -9.55 -19.30 38.40
C ALA A 485 -10.13 -18.08 37.66
N THR A 486 -9.39 -16.98 37.58
CA THR A 486 -9.79 -15.74 36.88
C THR A 486 -9.15 -15.59 35.50
N SER A 487 -8.32 -16.55 35.09
CA SER A 487 -7.66 -16.50 33.78
C SER A 487 -8.66 -16.76 32.67
N THR A 488 -8.48 -16.04 31.56
CA THR A 488 -9.19 -16.33 30.31
C THR A 488 -8.26 -17.10 29.39
N LEU A 489 -8.61 -18.36 29.12
CA LEU A 489 -7.92 -19.19 28.14
C LEU A 489 -8.13 -18.61 26.74
N THR A 490 -7.06 -18.59 25.93
CA THR A 490 -7.11 -18.18 24.53
C THR A 490 -6.56 -19.29 23.66
N VAL A 491 -7.26 -19.58 22.57
CA VAL A 491 -6.86 -20.59 21.60
C VAL A 491 -7.02 -20.03 20.20
N ASN A 492 -6.06 -20.29 19.32
CA ASN A 492 -6.21 -20.03 17.89
C ASN A 492 -5.43 -21.05 17.06
N VAL A 493 -5.81 -21.21 15.81
CA VAL A 493 -4.97 -21.90 14.82
C VAL A 493 -3.71 -21.04 14.59
N ALA A 494 -2.55 -21.67 14.67
CA ALA A 494 -1.26 -21.02 14.53
C ALA A 494 -0.79 -21.06 13.08
N ASP A 495 -0.83 -22.26 12.50
CA ASP A 495 -0.13 -22.63 11.27
C ASP A 495 -1.11 -23.39 10.39
N MET A 496 -1.59 -22.75 9.32
CA MET A 496 -2.43 -23.43 8.33
C MET A 496 -2.41 -22.73 6.95
N PRO A 497 -1.24 -22.61 6.31
CA PRO A 497 -1.17 -22.25 4.90
C PRO A 497 -1.74 -23.39 4.05
N LEU A 498 -2.72 -23.10 3.21
CA LEU A 498 -3.40 -24.08 2.35
C LEU A 498 -2.94 -23.95 0.90
N CYS A 499 -2.73 -25.07 0.23
CA CYS A 499 -2.52 -25.15 -1.21
C CYS A 499 -3.86 -25.36 -1.94
N ALA A 500 -4.09 -24.57 -2.97
CA ALA A 500 -5.30 -24.62 -3.76
C ALA A 500 -5.00 -24.41 -5.25
N ASP A 501 -5.74 -25.12 -6.09
CA ASP A 501 -5.74 -24.87 -7.52
C ASP A 501 -6.56 -23.61 -7.80
N ARG A 502 -5.85 -22.53 -8.06
CA ARG A 502 -6.38 -21.21 -8.43
C ARG A 502 -7.24 -21.21 -9.70
N THR A 503 -7.21 -22.26 -10.52
CA THR A 503 -8.02 -22.35 -11.76
C THR A 503 -9.38 -22.99 -11.53
N THR A 504 -9.48 -23.97 -10.63
CA THR A 504 -10.70 -24.71 -10.31
C THR A 504 -11.38 -24.23 -9.04
N GLY A 505 -10.63 -23.62 -8.12
CA GLY A 505 -11.12 -23.22 -6.80
C GLY A 505 -11.22 -24.38 -5.81
N GLU A 506 -10.43 -25.43 -6.01
CA GLU A 506 -10.39 -26.60 -5.13
C GLU A 506 -9.07 -26.67 -4.34
N LEU A 507 -9.12 -27.25 -3.13
CA LEU A 507 -7.90 -27.61 -2.41
C LEU A 507 -7.13 -28.67 -3.20
N ALA A 508 -5.82 -28.50 -3.29
CA ALA A 508 -4.96 -29.36 -4.09
C ALA A 508 -3.73 -29.77 -3.28
N ASP A 509 -3.28 -31.01 -3.50
CA ASP A 509 -2.09 -31.54 -2.83
C ASP A 509 -0.89 -30.63 -3.13
N CYS A 510 -0.25 -30.13 -2.09
CA CYS A 510 0.86 -29.18 -2.19
C CYS A 510 2.04 -29.74 -3.03
N SER A 511 2.23 -31.07 -3.04
CA SER A 511 3.29 -31.74 -3.81
C SER A 511 3.07 -31.73 -5.33
N THR A 512 1.85 -31.41 -5.79
CA THR A 512 1.52 -31.38 -7.22
C THR A 512 2.03 -30.12 -7.94
N PHE A 513 2.34 -29.05 -7.19
CA PHE A 513 2.84 -27.81 -7.76
C PHE A 513 4.35 -27.91 -8.06
N THR A 514 4.73 -27.60 -9.30
CA THR A 514 6.12 -27.68 -9.78
C THR A 514 6.45 -26.52 -10.72
N GLY A 515 7.75 -26.24 -10.92
CA GLY A 515 8.20 -25.26 -11.93
C GLY A 515 7.65 -23.84 -11.73
N ILE A 516 6.99 -23.29 -12.76
CA ILE A 516 6.43 -21.93 -12.76
C ILE A 516 5.35 -21.74 -11.69
N ASP A 517 4.63 -22.80 -11.33
CA ASP A 517 3.65 -22.73 -10.26
C ASP A 517 4.31 -22.55 -8.90
N ASN A 518 5.58 -22.96 -8.72
CA ASN A 518 6.37 -22.74 -7.51
C ASN A 518 7.05 -21.37 -7.45
N LEU A 519 6.88 -20.49 -8.44
CA LEU A 519 7.38 -19.12 -8.35
C LEU A 519 6.60 -18.33 -7.30
N LYS A 520 7.11 -18.41 -6.07
CA LYS A 520 6.63 -17.75 -4.84
C LYS A 520 5.15 -18.00 -4.52
N TYR A 521 4.71 -19.25 -4.66
CA TYR A 521 3.48 -19.81 -4.05
C TYR A 521 2.15 -19.09 -4.39
N PRO A 522 1.84 -18.78 -5.66
CA PRO A 522 0.59 -18.17 -6.08
C PRO A 522 -0.65 -19.07 -5.86
N TYR A 523 -0.43 -20.32 -5.45
CA TYR A 523 -1.42 -21.33 -5.09
C TYR A 523 -1.64 -21.44 -3.56
N VAL A 524 -0.84 -20.77 -2.74
CA VAL A 524 -0.99 -20.79 -1.28
C VAL A 524 -1.96 -19.70 -0.84
N ILE A 525 -2.80 -19.99 0.14
CA ILE A 525 -3.68 -19.05 0.82
C ILE A 525 -3.74 -19.39 2.31
N ALA A 526 -3.86 -18.39 3.19
CA ALA A 526 -4.10 -18.66 4.60
C ALA A 526 -5.48 -19.30 4.80
N ALA A 527 -5.59 -20.31 5.65
CA ALA A 527 -6.88 -20.74 6.12
C ALA A 527 -7.61 -19.62 6.89
N LYS A 528 -8.93 -19.70 6.97
CA LYS A 528 -9.68 -18.83 7.90
C LYS A 528 -9.21 -19.12 9.33
N ASN A 529 -8.67 -18.11 10.01
CA ASN A 529 -8.26 -18.26 11.39
C ASN A 529 -9.45 -18.68 12.27
N ALA A 530 -9.28 -19.76 13.01
CA ALA A 530 -10.22 -20.21 14.02
C ALA A 530 -9.68 -19.85 15.40
N LYS A 531 -10.47 -19.14 16.20
CA LYS A 531 -10.09 -18.68 17.54
C LYS A 531 -11.22 -18.86 18.53
N GLY A 532 -10.87 -18.99 19.80
CA GLY A 532 -11.83 -19.09 20.90
C GLY A 532 -11.25 -18.58 22.21
N THR A 533 -12.13 -18.12 23.09
CA THR A 533 -11.81 -17.61 24.43
C THR A 533 -12.76 -18.21 25.46
N PHE A 534 -12.21 -18.68 26.56
CA PHE A 534 -12.93 -19.45 27.57
C PHE A 534 -12.44 -19.12 28.97
N ASP A 535 -13.28 -19.28 29.98
CA ASP A 535 -12.78 -19.40 31.34
C ASP A 535 -12.05 -20.75 31.54
N VAL A 536 -11.41 -20.95 32.69
CA VAL A 536 -10.70 -22.20 32.98
C VAL A 536 -11.61 -23.43 33.06
N GLY A 537 -12.91 -23.24 33.30
CA GLY A 537 -13.92 -24.32 33.32
C GLY A 537 -14.45 -24.69 31.93
N GLY A 538 -14.10 -23.92 30.91
CA GLY A 538 -14.50 -24.12 29.52
C GLY A 538 -15.83 -23.52 29.14
N ILE A 539 -16.29 -22.49 29.86
CA ILE A 539 -17.40 -21.65 29.43
C ILE A 539 -16.84 -20.57 28.50
N THR A 540 -17.49 -20.36 27.35
CA THR A 540 -17.10 -19.29 26.42
C THR A 540 -17.25 -17.93 27.07
N THR A 541 -16.21 -17.12 26.98
CA THR A 541 -16.18 -15.76 27.50
C THR A 541 -15.84 -14.78 26.38
N PRO A 542 -16.60 -13.68 26.19
CA PRO A 542 -16.18 -12.63 25.27
C PRO A 542 -14.88 -11.99 25.76
N HIS A 543 -13.79 -12.17 25.01
CA HIS A 543 -12.50 -11.57 25.35
C HIS A 543 -11.73 -11.23 24.08
N THR A 544 -11.05 -10.09 24.10
CA THR A 544 -10.15 -9.65 23.04
C THR A 544 -8.81 -9.32 23.67
N LEU A 545 -7.74 -9.91 23.13
CA LEU A 545 -6.39 -9.59 23.59
C LEU A 545 -6.11 -8.09 23.45
N PRO A 546 -5.37 -7.49 24.39
CA PRO A 546 -5.04 -6.07 24.32
C PRO A 546 -4.10 -5.80 23.14
N VAL A 547 -4.68 -5.32 22.05
CA VAL A 547 -3.97 -4.81 20.87
C VAL A 547 -4.50 -3.43 20.58
N GLY A 548 -3.60 -2.46 20.41
CA GLY A 548 -3.95 -1.06 20.18
C GLY A 548 -4.22 -0.73 18.72
N ALA A 549 -4.66 -1.67 17.89
CA ALA A 549 -4.87 -1.46 16.46
C ALA A 549 -5.98 -2.39 15.97
N GLU A 550 -6.58 -2.07 14.82
CA GLU A 550 -7.62 -2.89 14.19
C GLU A 550 -7.08 -3.49 12.87
N VAL A 551 -7.43 -4.76 12.60
CA VAL A 551 -7.03 -5.44 11.34
C VAL A 551 -7.53 -4.66 10.12
N THR A 552 -8.69 -3.99 10.23
CA THR A 552 -9.25 -3.17 9.16
C THR A 552 -8.30 -2.04 8.75
N SER A 553 -7.62 -1.40 9.70
CA SER A 553 -6.64 -0.34 9.42
C SER A 553 -5.44 -0.91 8.66
N CYS A 554 -4.96 -2.11 9.05
CA CYS A 554 -3.91 -2.81 8.30
C CYS A 554 -4.36 -3.14 6.86
N ASN A 555 -5.62 -3.55 6.69
CA ASN A 555 -6.18 -3.94 5.39
C ASN A 555 -6.39 -2.76 4.42
N ASN A 556 -6.25 -1.50 4.86
CA ASN A 556 -6.17 -0.38 3.94
C ASN A 556 -5.02 -0.58 2.92
N CYS A 557 -3.89 -1.11 3.39
CA CYS A 557 -2.73 -1.45 2.57
C CYS A 557 -2.67 -2.93 2.19
N HIS A 558 -2.93 -3.81 3.16
CA HIS A 558 -2.72 -5.26 3.00
C HIS A 558 -3.89 -6.01 2.33
N LYS A 559 -5.08 -5.39 2.26
CA LYS A 559 -6.38 -5.94 1.77
C LYS A 559 -6.84 -7.24 2.47
N GLU A 560 -6.12 -8.33 2.28
CA GLU A 560 -6.27 -9.58 3.02
C GLU A 560 -4.98 -9.86 3.78
N LEU A 561 -4.77 -9.16 4.90
CA LEU A 561 -3.58 -9.29 5.73
C LEU A 561 -3.23 -10.76 5.97
N THR A 562 -2.08 -11.16 5.43
CA THR A 562 -1.50 -12.49 5.63
C THR A 562 0.00 -12.35 5.82
N ILE A 563 0.47 -12.63 7.03
CA ILE A 563 1.88 -12.50 7.42
C ILE A 563 2.50 -13.88 7.62
N HIS A 564 3.80 -14.00 7.35
CA HIS A 564 4.52 -15.28 7.34
C HIS A 564 3.85 -16.32 6.43
N LYS A 565 3.27 -15.88 5.31
CA LYS A 565 2.71 -16.80 4.30
C LYS A 565 3.78 -17.72 3.71
N LEU A 566 5.02 -17.23 3.67
CA LEU A 566 6.16 -17.85 3.00
C LEU A 566 7.37 -17.89 3.97
N GLY A 567 8.30 -18.81 3.72
CA GLY A 567 9.55 -18.95 4.49
C GLY A 567 9.86 -20.42 4.76
N ALA A 568 10.89 -20.67 5.59
CA ALA A 568 11.21 -22.02 6.04
C ALA A 568 10.11 -22.62 6.94
N HIS A 569 9.33 -21.76 7.61
CA HIS A 569 8.20 -22.13 8.47
C HIS A 569 7.04 -21.15 8.24
N PRO A 570 6.20 -21.38 7.21
CA PRO A 570 5.06 -20.51 6.92
C PRO A 570 3.93 -20.72 7.94
N HIS A 571 3.52 -19.63 8.60
CA HIS A 571 2.40 -19.62 9.55
C HIS A 571 1.09 -19.14 8.90
N ALA A 572 1.19 -18.27 7.88
CA ALA A 572 0.08 -17.63 7.20
C ALA A 572 -0.94 -16.99 8.16
N ALA A 573 -0.45 -16.13 9.05
CA ALA A 573 -1.25 -15.49 10.08
C ALA A 573 -2.08 -14.30 9.54
N THR A 574 -3.35 -14.22 9.93
CA THR A 574 -4.30 -13.23 9.37
C THR A 574 -5.05 -12.40 10.42
N ASP A 575 -4.81 -12.63 11.71
CA ASP A 575 -5.58 -12.01 12.80
C ASP A 575 -4.68 -11.58 13.96
N LEU A 576 -5.04 -10.48 14.62
CA LEU A 576 -4.25 -9.93 15.72
C LEU A 576 -4.18 -10.84 16.95
N GLN A 577 -5.19 -11.67 17.23
CA GLN A 577 -5.10 -12.65 18.31
C GLN A 577 -4.08 -13.74 17.99
N GLN A 578 -4.06 -14.22 16.75
CA GLN A 578 -3.07 -15.20 16.28
C GLN A 578 -1.66 -14.63 16.37
N CYS A 579 -1.47 -13.39 15.90
CA CYS A 579 -0.20 -12.69 16.05
C CYS A 579 0.17 -12.54 17.53
N LYS A 580 -0.70 -11.97 18.36
CA LYS A 580 -0.40 -11.64 19.76
C LYS A 580 -0.16 -12.86 20.64
N ASN A 581 -0.84 -13.98 20.41
CA ASN A 581 -0.60 -15.21 21.18
C ASN A 581 0.83 -15.75 21.01
N CYS A 582 1.52 -15.41 19.91
CA CYS A 582 2.92 -15.76 19.68
C CYS A 582 3.89 -14.56 19.87
N HIS A 583 3.53 -13.39 19.34
CA HIS A 583 4.24 -12.11 19.43
C HIS A 583 3.75 -11.31 20.64
N ASN A 584 4.02 -11.81 21.85
CA ASN A 584 3.69 -11.15 23.12
C ASN A 584 4.93 -10.70 23.90
N SER A 585 4.69 -10.15 25.09
CA SER A 585 5.70 -9.59 25.98
C SER A 585 6.73 -10.59 26.48
N GLU A 586 6.45 -11.89 26.47
CA GLU A 586 7.33 -12.91 27.04
C GLU A 586 8.30 -13.50 26.00
N ARG A 587 8.29 -12.99 24.76
CA ARG A 587 9.07 -13.54 23.66
C ARG A 587 10.16 -12.58 23.18
N SER A 588 11.41 -13.04 23.23
CA SER A 588 12.51 -12.44 22.49
C SER A 588 12.44 -12.82 21.01
N ALA A 589 12.82 -11.91 20.12
CA ALA A 589 12.91 -12.20 18.70
C ALA A 589 14.08 -13.16 18.42
N TYR A 590 14.03 -13.80 17.24
CA TYR A 590 15.16 -14.57 16.72
C TYR A 590 16.37 -13.67 16.43
N TYR A 591 16.12 -12.43 15.99
CA TYR A 591 17.15 -11.43 15.76
C TYR A 591 17.65 -10.86 17.10
N ALA A 592 18.98 -10.85 17.27
CA ALA A 592 19.62 -10.38 18.49
C ALA A 592 19.24 -8.92 18.77
N GLY A 593 18.90 -8.63 20.03
CA GLY A 593 18.58 -7.27 20.47
C GLY A 593 17.10 -6.89 20.35
N MET A 594 16.29 -7.63 19.59
CA MET A 594 14.91 -7.27 19.30
C MET A 594 13.90 -7.98 20.22
N ALA A 595 12.84 -7.28 20.62
CA ALA A 595 11.66 -7.91 21.21
C ALA A 595 10.82 -8.55 20.10
N ALA A 596 10.19 -9.70 20.36
CA ALA A 596 9.21 -10.26 19.43
C ALA A 596 7.79 -9.73 19.66
N ASP A 597 7.56 -8.96 20.73
CA ASP A 597 6.24 -8.42 21.06
C ASP A 597 5.70 -7.60 19.87
N LEU A 598 4.43 -7.82 19.52
CA LEU A 598 3.79 -7.22 18.36
C LEU A 598 3.90 -5.69 18.33
N LYS A 599 3.83 -5.05 19.51
CA LYS A 599 3.99 -3.59 19.64
C LYS A 599 5.38 -3.09 19.26
N TYR A 600 6.42 -3.90 19.41
CA TYR A 600 7.77 -3.56 18.96
C TYR A 600 7.92 -3.91 17.49
N HIS A 601 7.53 -5.14 17.14
CA HIS A 601 7.78 -5.71 15.82
C HIS A 601 7.11 -4.92 14.69
N VAL A 602 5.84 -4.52 14.85
CA VAL A 602 5.12 -3.77 13.82
C VAL A 602 5.74 -2.38 13.61
N HIS A 603 6.05 -1.67 14.69
CA HIS A 603 6.66 -0.34 14.60
C HIS A 603 8.08 -0.41 14.02
N SER A 604 8.93 -1.29 14.56
CA SER A 604 10.32 -1.48 14.11
C SER A 604 10.38 -1.90 12.65
N PHE A 605 9.51 -2.83 12.21
CA PHE A 605 9.47 -3.23 10.80
C PHE A 605 9.09 -2.07 9.88
N HIS A 606 8.06 -1.28 10.23
CA HIS A 606 7.64 -0.17 9.39
C HIS A 606 8.58 1.04 9.45
N ALA A 607 9.43 1.16 10.47
CA ALA A 607 10.43 2.21 10.58
C ALA A 607 11.78 1.83 9.94
N PHE A 608 12.25 0.60 10.18
CA PHE A 608 13.63 0.18 9.88
C PHE A 608 13.72 -1.10 9.03
N GLY A 609 12.59 -1.64 8.59
CA GLY A 609 12.55 -2.89 7.84
C GLY A 609 12.91 -4.11 8.70
N SER A 610 13.10 -5.25 8.04
CA SER A 610 13.44 -6.49 8.72
C SER A 610 14.80 -6.38 9.42
N ALA A 611 14.85 -6.70 10.71
CA ALA A 611 16.06 -6.78 11.52
C ALA A 611 16.95 -5.51 11.53
N HIS A 612 16.39 -4.33 11.22
CA HIS A 612 17.13 -3.07 11.08
C HIS A 612 18.25 -3.12 10.02
N VAL A 613 18.22 -4.06 9.07
CA VAL A 613 19.27 -4.23 8.03
C VAL A 613 18.89 -3.62 6.68
N GLY A 614 17.95 -2.70 6.64
CA GLY A 614 17.53 -1.99 5.43
C GLY A 614 16.63 -0.80 5.72
N GLU A 615 16.09 -0.17 4.68
CA GLU A 615 15.01 0.81 4.83
C GLU A 615 13.66 0.07 4.79
N SER A 616 12.75 0.45 5.68
CA SER A 616 11.34 0.12 5.49
C SER A 616 10.80 0.89 4.31
N VAL A 617 10.11 0.21 3.39
CA VAL A 617 9.40 0.87 2.28
C VAL A 617 7.97 1.20 2.71
N PHE A 618 7.78 1.74 3.91
CA PHE A 618 6.46 2.17 4.34
C PHE A 618 5.97 3.27 3.40
N PRO A 619 4.86 3.06 2.66
CA PRO A 619 4.52 3.92 1.53
C PRO A 619 3.96 5.29 1.92
N GLY A 620 3.54 5.47 3.17
CA GLY A 620 2.92 6.71 3.67
C GLY A 620 3.67 7.33 4.85
N ALA A 621 3.01 8.26 5.53
CA ALA A 621 3.56 8.97 6.68
C ALA A 621 3.60 8.07 7.92
N ILE A 622 4.77 7.56 8.32
CA ILE A 622 4.88 6.66 9.48
C ILE A 622 4.47 7.33 10.80
N ASN A 623 4.58 8.66 10.88
CA ASN A 623 4.09 9.46 12.01
C ASN A 623 2.56 9.66 11.99
N ASN A 624 1.83 9.23 10.97
CA ASN A 624 0.38 9.15 11.03
C ASN A 624 -0.05 7.95 11.90
N CYS A 625 -0.13 8.15 13.21
CA CYS A 625 -0.54 7.10 14.14
C CYS A 625 -1.92 6.50 13.78
N GLU A 626 -2.83 7.32 13.21
CA GLU A 626 -4.18 6.89 12.85
C GLU A 626 -4.25 6.02 11.59
N ALA A 627 -3.12 5.83 10.90
CA ALA A 627 -3.00 4.80 9.88
C ALA A 627 -3.22 3.37 10.42
N CYS A 628 -2.88 3.15 11.69
CA CYS A 628 -2.98 1.84 12.35
C CYS A 628 -3.89 1.86 13.58
N HIS A 629 -3.90 2.98 14.31
CA HIS A 629 -4.59 3.15 15.58
C HIS A 629 -5.92 3.91 15.42
N GLY A 630 -6.94 3.55 16.18
CA GLY A 630 -8.07 4.46 16.42
C GLY A 630 -7.64 5.65 17.30
N SER A 631 -8.38 6.76 17.24
CA SER A 631 -8.04 8.02 17.92
C SER A 631 -7.80 7.93 19.43
N GLY A 632 -8.40 6.95 20.11
CA GLY A 632 -8.19 6.68 21.53
C GLY A 632 -7.11 5.63 21.84
N GLN A 633 -6.55 4.95 20.85
CA GLN A 633 -5.71 3.76 21.05
C GLN A 633 -4.23 4.07 21.25
N TYR A 634 -3.77 5.26 20.86
CA TYR A 634 -2.35 5.69 20.99
C TYR A 634 -2.09 6.67 22.16
N ASN A 635 -3.07 6.90 23.03
CA ASN A 635 -2.90 7.76 24.20
C ASN A 635 -1.99 7.11 25.27
N LEU A 636 -1.32 7.94 26.07
CA LEU A 636 -0.50 7.51 27.21
C LEU A 636 -1.18 7.81 28.56
N PRO A 637 -1.01 6.95 29.59
CA PRO A 637 -0.44 5.62 29.48
C PRO A 637 -1.35 4.72 28.65
N SER A 638 -0.76 3.92 27.76
CA SER A 638 -1.54 3.05 26.89
C SER A 638 -2.22 1.97 27.71
N GLN A 639 -3.55 1.99 27.71
CA GLN A 639 -4.38 1.00 28.40
C GLN A 639 -4.23 -0.41 27.81
N LYS A 640 -3.60 -0.54 26.65
CA LYS A 640 -3.38 -1.80 25.92
C LYS A 640 -1.91 -2.25 25.91
N ASN A 641 -1.02 -1.50 26.57
CA ASN A 641 0.40 -1.78 26.64
C ASN A 641 0.92 -1.62 28.07
N THR A 642 0.45 -2.46 28.98
CA THR A 642 0.85 -2.39 30.40
C THR A 642 2.05 -3.27 30.72
N ARG A 643 2.37 -4.26 29.88
CA ARG A 643 3.42 -5.26 30.17
C ARG A 643 4.79 -4.91 29.60
N PRO A 644 5.86 -5.00 30.41
CA PRO A 644 7.23 -4.91 29.92
C PRO A 644 7.53 -6.08 28.99
N SER A 645 8.42 -5.90 28.02
CA SER A 645 8.70 -6.91 26.99
C SER A 645 10.10 -7.49 27.14
N LEU A 646 10.22 -8.77 26.84
CA LEU A 646 11.46 -9.52 26.84
C LEU A 646 12.21 -9.34 25.51
N ALA A 647 13.46 -8.90 25.57
CA ALA A 647 14.39 -8.91 24.45
C ALA A 647 15.77 -9.38 24.93
N SER A 648 16.40 -10.29 24.20
CA SER A 648 17.71 -10.88 24.57
C SER A 648 17.80 -11.36 26.03
N GLY A 649 16.72 -11.92 26.57
CA GLY A 649 16.67 -12.43 27.95
C GLY A 649 16.54 -11.38 29.05
N LYS A 650 16.30 -10.11 28.71
CA LYS A 650 16.09 -9.01 29.65
C LYS A 650 14.75 -8.31 29.40
N TYR A 651 14.17 -7.70 30.43
CA TYR A 651 12.89 -7.00 30.35
C TYR A 651 13.06 -5.49 30.21
N PHE A 652 12.21 -4.90 29.37
CA PHE A 652 12.18 -3.48 29.05
C PHE A 652 10.78 -2.93 29.31
N SER A 653 10.69 -1.73 29.90
CA SER A 653 9.40 -1.14 30.29
C SER A 653 8.47 -0.87 29.09
N PRO A 654 7.14 -0.86 29.29
CA PRO A 654 6.18 -0.91 28.19
C PRO A 654 6.24 0.27 27.21
N ALA A 655 6.37 1.51 27.69
CA ALA A 655 6.43 2.69 26.82
C ALA A 655 7.78 2.78 26.11
N LEU A 656 8.89 2.45 26.79
CA LEU A 656 10.20 2.31 26.16
C LEU A 656 10.17 1.35 24.98
N VAL A 657 9.53 0.19 25.12
CA VAL A 657 9.43 -0.79 24.03
C VAL A 657 8.66 -0.21 22.84
N ALA A 658 7.56 0.52 23.08
CA ALA A 658 6.77 1.10 21.99
C ALA A 658 7.50 2.26 21.30
N CYS A 659 7.99 3.25 22.06
CA CYS A 659 8.65 4.43 21.52
C CYS A 659 10.03 4.09 20.94
N GLY A 660 10.78 3.23 21.62
CA GLY A 660 12.10 2.78 21.19
C GLY A 660 12.06 1.96 19.90
N ALA A 661 10.90 1.41 19.51
CA ALA A 661 10.77 0.70 18.24
C ALA A 661 10.96 1.59 17.00
N CYS A 662 10.81 2.92 17.13
CA CYS A 662 11.02 3.88 16.04
C CYS A 662 12.07 4.94 16.36
N HIS A 663 12.26 5.30 17.64
CA HIS A 663 13.13 6.41 18.04
C HIS A 663 14.54 5.99 18.46
N ILE A 664 14.82 4.69 18.55
CA ILE A 664 16.16 4.15 18.82
C ILE A 664 16.64 3.49 17.53
N GLU A 665 17.82 3.89 17.06
CA GLU A 665 18.41 3.41 15.80
C GLU A 665 18.79 1.93 15.90
N SER A 666 19.42 1.57 17.03
CA SER A 666 19.81 0.19 17.30
C SER A 666 18.62 -0.70 17.66
N PRO A 667 18.72 -2.03 17.47
CA PRO A 667 17.83 -2.99 18.12
C PRO A 667 17.75 -2.73 19.63
N LEU A 668 16.54 -2.82 20.20
CA LEU A 668 16.22 -2.32 21.55
C LEU A 668 17.24 -2.67 22.64
N ALA A 669 17.57 -3.95 22.80
CA ALA A 669 18.48 -4.41 23.86
C ALA A 669 19.97 -4.17 23.55
N ASN A 670 20.28 -3.70 22.34
CA ASN A 670 21.63 -3.34 21.90
C ASN A 670 21.85 -1.82 21.87
N ALA A 671 20.85 -1.03 22.26
CA ALA A 671 20.93 0.43 22.24
C ALA A 671 22.09 0.95 23.10
N ASP A 672 22.89 1.85 22.53
CA ASP A 672 24.07 2.43 23.17
C ASP A 672 24.04 3.97 23.05
N PRO A 673 23.46 4.67 24.03
CA PRO A 673 23.31 6.13 23.98
C PRO A 673 24.65 6.88 24.11
N ASP A 674 25.72 6.21 24.56
CA ASP A 674 27.03 6.83 24.73
C ASP A 674 27.83 6.87 23.42
N THR A 675 27.63 5.88 22.55
CA THR A 675 28.43 5.73 21.32
C THR A 675 27.64 5.84 20.02
N ILE A 676 26.32 5.66 20.05
CA ILE A 676 25.44 5.74 18.87
C ILE A 676 24.53 6.97 19.01
N PRO A 677 24.72 8.02 18.18
CA PRO A 677 23.92 9.25 18.28
C PRO A 677 22.40 9.03 18.16
N GLY A 678 21.96 8.09 17.33
CA GLY A 678 20.54 7.73 17.17
C GLY A 678 19.92 7.06 18.40
N ASP A 679 20.73 6.59 19.35
CA ASP A 679 20.26 5.96 20.59
C ASP A 679 20.24 6.94 21.77
N ALA A 680 20.75 8.16 21.61
CA ALA A 680 20.86 9.15 22.68
C ALA A 680 19.52 9.50 23.36
N VAL A 681 18.39 9.30 22.66
CA VAL A 681 17.05 9.49 23.24
C VAL A 681 16.75 8.53 24.39
N LEU A 682 17.40 7.36 24.44
CA LEU A 682 17.22 6.38 25.52
C LEU A 682 17.54 7.00 26.89
N ASP A 683 18.54 7.88 26.93
CA ASP A 683 18.99 8.57 28.12
C ASP A 683 17.90 9.48 28.73
N HIS A 684 17.12 10.13 27.86
CA HIS A 684 15.91 10.86 28.25
C HIS A 684 14.83 9.91 28.77
N MET A 685 14.60 8.78 28.11
CA MET A 685 13.58 7.81 28.52
C MET A 685 13.89 7.24 29.93
N ILE A 686 15.14 6.85 30.19
CA ILE A 686 15.58 6.30 31.50
C ILE A 686 15.43 7.35 32.60
N LYS A 687 15.83 8.61 32.37
CA LYS A 687 15.65 9.71 33.34
C LYS A 687 14.19 9.97 33.71
N ASN A 688 13.25 9.60 32.83
CA ASN A 688 11.81 9.70 33.04
C ASN A 688 11.16 8.37 33.44
N GLY A 689 11.95 7.42 33.95
CA GLY A 689 11.47 6.21 34.59
C GLY A 689 11.30 5.00 33.67
N ALA A 690 11.76 5.06 32.42
CA ALA A 690 11.92 3.84 31.62
C ALA A 690 12.89 2.87 32.29
N VAL A 691 12.59 1.58 32.19
CA VAL A 691 13.47 0.50 32.68
C VAL A 691 14.09 -0.19 31.50
N PHE A 692 15.42 -0.14 31.45
CA PHE A 692 16.23 -0.78 30.43
C PHE A 692 16.91 -2.03 31.01
N ALA A 693 16.68 -3.18 30.38
CA ALA A 693 17.35 -4.45 30.64
C ALA A 693 17.27 -5.01 32.09
N ALA A 694 16.07 -5.05 32.68
CA ALA A 694 15.85 -5.70 33.97
C ALA A 694 15.92 -7.25 33.88
N ASP A 695 16.19 -7.92 35.01
CA ASP A 695 16.22 -9.39 35.08
C ASP A 695 14.82 -9.99 35.10
N THR A 696 13.83 -9.25 35.62
CA THR A 696 12.44 -9.71 35.73
C THR A 696 11.43 -8.71 35.20
N ALA A 697 10.28 -9.21 34.73
CA ALA A 697 9.16 -8.36 34.32
C ALA A 697 8.69 -7.43 35.46
N VAL A 698 8.68 -7.92 36.70
CA VAL A 698 8.26 -7.12 37.87
C VAL A 698 9.15 -5.89 38.05
N GLU A 699 10.47 -6.04 37.91
CA GLU A 699 11.43 -4.93 38.03
C GLU A 699 11.29 -3.89 36.90
N ALA A 700 10.80 -4.31 35.73
CA ALA A 700 10.54 -3.47 34.57
C ALA A 700 9.15 -2.80 34.55
N THR A 701 8.28 -3.09 35.52
CA THR A 701 6.90 -2.58 35.56
C THR A 701 6.79 -1.29 36.39
N GLY A 702 5.93 -0.35 35.94
CA GLY A 702 5.36 0.69 36.80
C GLY A 702 6.24 1.88 37.20
N LYS A 703 7.27 2.21 36.41
CA LYS A 703 8.21 3.33 36.72
C LYS A 703 8.10 4.54 35.78
N GLU A 704 7.45 4.40 34.63
CA GLU A 704 7.43 5.40 33.56
C GLU A 704 6.53 6.60 33.88
N GLN A 705 7.04 7.81 33.65
CA GLN A 705 6.29 9.06 33.81
C GLN A 705 5.94 9.71 32.46
N CYS A 706 6.07 8.98 31.34
CA CYS A 706 5.95 9.52 29.98
C CYS A 706 4.63 10.26 29.71
N ALA A 707 3.52 9.80 30.30
CA ALA A 707 2.19 10.35 30.07
C ALA A 707 2.03 11.80 30.55
N THR A 708 2.88 12.29 31.45
CA THR A 708 2.80 13.69 31.93
C THR A 708 3.11 14.70 30.82
N CYS A 709 3.97 14.31 29.87
CA CYS A 709 4.40 15.18 28.76
C CYS A 709 3.88 14.71 27.40
N HIS A 710 3.76 13.39 27.21
CA HIS A 710 3.49 12.78 25.90
C HIS A 710 2.07 12.23 25.74
N ALA A 711 1.19 12.31 26.74
CA ALA A 711 -0.21 11.97 26.53
C ALA A 711 -0.89 12.94 25.55
N ILE A 712 -1.96 12.48 24.90
CA ILE A 712 -2.75 13.29 23.97
C ILE A 712 -3.18 14.60 24.65
N GLY A 713 -3.00 15.71 23.95
CA GLY A 713 -3.36 17.05 24.44
C GLY A 713 -2.30 17.71 25.34
N GLN A 714 -1.29 16.98 25.82
CA GLN A 714 -0.17 17.57 26.56
C GLN A 714 0.73 18.41 25.63
N GLU A 715 1.66 19.18 26.21
CA GLU A 715 2.53 20.10 25.46
C GLU A 715 3.36 19.36 24.39
N GLN A 716 3.87 18.17 24.71
CA GLN A 716 4.63 17.30 23.82
C GLN A 716 3.87 16.00 23.51
N GLY A 717 2.53 16.08 23.51
CA GLY A 717 1.64 14.96 23.26
C GLY A 717 1.93 14.25 21.93
N VAL A 718 1.78 12.92 21.90
CA VAL A 718 1.97 12.10 20.67
C VAL A 718 1.20 12.67 19.48
N ASP A 719 -0.02 13.18 19.73
CA ASP A 719 -0.86 13.83 18.72
C ASP A 719 -0.22 15.07 18.10
N LYS A 720 0.50 15.87 18.89
CA LYS A 720 1.14 17.12 18.44
C LYS A 720 2.49 16.89 17.79
N VAL A 721 3.37 16.11 18.43
CA VAL A 721 4.75 15.90 17.93
C VAL A 721 4.78 15.09 16.64
N HIS A 722 3.79 14.21 16.43
CA HIS A 722 3.62 13.49 15.19
C HIS A 722 2.65 14.15 14.22
N LYS A 723 2.04 15.28 14.61
CA LYS A 723 1.06 16.02 13.80
C LYS A 723 -0.08 15.12 13.33
N VAL A 724 -0.62 14.28 14.21
CA VAL A 724 -1.60 13.24 13.82
C VAL A 724 -2.87 13.83 13.23
N TYR A 725 -3.33 14.97 13.76
CA TYR A 725 -4.50 15.65 13.22
C TYR A 725 -4.27 16.29 11.85
N GLU A 726 -3.01 16.35 11.39
CA GLU A 726 -2.69 16.78 10.03
C GLU A 726 -3.17 15.80 8.95
N TYR A 727 -3.47 14.55 9.31
CA TYR A 727 -3.90 13.51 8.36
C TYR A 727 -5.42 13.29 8.31
N ARG A 728 -6.21 14.10 9.03
CA ARG A 728 -7.68 13.95 9.13
C ARG A 728 -8.46 14.74 8.07
#